data_AF-R5NRK9-F1
#
_entry.id   AF-R5NRK9-F1
#
_cell.length_a   1.000
_cell.length_b   1.000
_cell.length_c   1.000
_cell.angle_alpha   90.00
_cell.angle_beta   90.00
_cell.angle_gamma   90.00
#
_symmetry.space_group_name_H-M   'P 1'
#
loop_
_entity.id
_entity.type
_entity.pdbx_description
1 polymer ?
#
loop_
_entity_poly.entity_id
_entity_poly.type
_entity_poly.pdbx_seq_one_letter_code
_entity_poly.pdbx_strand_id
1 'polypeptide(L)'
;MQTSKWINVKNKWYYVSKTGEMQTSKWINVKNKWYYVGKTGEMQTSKWINVNSKWYYVNKTGEMQTSKWISSTYYVKTDGSMAVSEWVDNNKYYVGEDGKWIKAVVKGQTIKFGIEPFKKAVPSTATKIHFISKKDMPADVAAKLNSQKGTDISSDNNGVIKVYAIGTEYYVVSITDEKMGPNNCPYMFMDYKISDIEFKNFDTSNVTNMSCMFAGCSELKELNISDFDTSKVRDMSDMFYSCSELIELYLGNFNTSNVTNMRNMFEKCSKLKELNLSNFNTSKVTDMSDMFFGCGNLSELNISNFNTSKVIDMSYMFACCRSLSRLNVDNFNTSNVKTTSFMFKECSKLNELNLSSFNTSNVTDMKYMFMGCSGLKQLNVSSFNTSNVYDMRYMFIDCDELNQLDLSNFYTSKVTDMSHMFSGCSGLNKLDISNFDTSRVIEMQYMFSECSGLTSLDLKNFNTQYVTNMHMMFKNCSKLTRLNVSSFDTSNVVSMYHMFSGCSSLRSLELSRFDTSSVTMMDNMFDGCSNLSNLDLSNFNTSRVIEMQYMFRDCSKLEQLDISRFKTSKVTNMRYMFSGCSSLNKLDISSFDTSKVTDMSHMFAYCSGLSQLDISSFNTSEVTHMGGMFYTCLNISTIYANNKFNVDNVIEGDNIFYGCNKLTGAKGTKYGMYKSDIKYAHIDGGSSNPGYFTQTGFMKDGN
;
A
#
# COMPACT_ATOMS: atom_id res chain seq x y z
N MET A 1 -92.64 24.66 28.25
CA MET A 1 -91.73 23.64 27.68
C MET A 1 -90.49 23.57 28.56
N GLN A 2 -90.12 22.38 29.07
CA GLN A 2 -88.94 22.22 29.91
C GLN A 2 -87.65 22.48 29.10
N THR A 3 -86.76 23.31 29.65
CA THR A 3 -85.42 23.52 29.11
C THR A 3 -84.45 22.52 29.75
N SER A 4 -83.52 21.98 28.97
CA SER A 4 -82.42 21.16 29.51
C SER A 4 -81.67 21.95 30.57
N LYS A 5 -81.29 21.29 31.67
CA LYS A 5 -80.71 21.96 32.83
C LYS A 5 -79.73 21.07 33.58
N TRP A 6 -78.82 21.71 34.30
CA TRP A 6 -78.02 21.08 35.33
C TRP A 6 -78.85 20.91 36.61
N ILE A 7 -78.75 19.76 37.25
CA ILE A 7 -79.32 19.46 38.56
C ILE A 7 -78.19 19.06 39.51
N ASN A 8 -78.23 19.57 40.74
CA ASN A 8 -77.31 19.18 41.79
C ASN A 8 -78.01 18.21 42.72
N VAL A 9 -77.45 17.02 42.89
CA VAL A 9 -77.94 16.00 43.82
C VAL A 9 -76.77 15.57 44.70
N LYS A 10 -76.88 15.81 46.01
CA LYS A 10 -75.84 15.44 47.00
C LYS A 10 -74.43 15.92 46.59
N ASN A 11 -74.29 17.19 46.21
CA ASN A 11 -73.05 17.83 45.77
C ASN A 11 -72.46 17.32 44.44
N LYS A 12 -73.23 16.54 43.67
CA LYS A 12 -72.84 16.11 42.33
C LYS A 12 -73.76 16.73 41.29
N TRP A 13 -73.18 17.17 40.18
CA TRP A 13 -73.90 17.81 39.09
C TRP A 13 -74.24 16.79 38.00
N TYR A 14 -75.49 16.78 37.55
CA TYR A 14 -76.00 15.93 36.47
C TYR A 14 -76.72 16.82 35.44
N TYR A 15 -76.71 16.43 34.17
CA TYR A 15 -77.42 17.16 33.12
C TYR A 15 -78.64 16.38 32.66
N VAL A 16 -79.81 17.02 32.62
CA VAL A 16 -81.06 16.42 32.14
C VAL A 16 -81.54 17.08 30.85
N SER A 17 -82.03 16.28 29.90
CA SER A 17 -82.56 16.75 28.62
C SER A 17 -83.90 17.49 28.81
N LYS A 18 -84.47 18.01 27.71
CA LYS A 18 -85.81 18.63 27.72
C LYS A 18 -86.93 17.62 28.06
N THR A 19 -86.68 16.33 27.90
CA THR A 19 -87.59 15.22 28.24
C THR A 19 -87.36 14.69 29.66
N GLY A 20 -86.43 15.25 30.42
CA GLY A 20 -86.10 14.84 31.80
C GLY A 20 -85.08 13.71 31.91
N GLU A 21 -84.59 13.19 30.78
CA GLU A 21 -83.61 12.08 30.77
C GLU A 21 -82.23 12.54 31.22
N MET A 22 -81.63 11.82 32.16
CA MET A 22 -80.25 12.04 32.60
C MET A 22 -79.28 11.67 31.47
N GLN A 23 -78.38 12.59 31.15
CA GLN A 23 -77.36 12.37 30.14
C GLN A 23 -76.15 11.67 30.75
N THR A 24 -75.58 10.71 30.04
CA THR A 24 -74.42 9.92 30.49
C THR A 24 -73.41 9.75 29.35
N SER A 25 -72.14 9.55 29.70
CA SER A 25 -71.01 9.27 28.79
C SER A 25 -70.90 10.21 27.58
N LYS A 26 -71.15 11.51 27.77
CA LYS A 26 -71.19 12.46 26.66
C LYS A 26 -70.77 13.87 27.03
N TRP A 27 -70.37 14.61 26.01
CA TRP A 27 -70.13 16.04 26.10
C TRP A 27 -71.45 16.83 26.08
N ILE A 28 -71.54 17.82 26.96
CA ILE A 28 -72.67 18.72 27.15
C ILE A 28 -72.19 20.15 26.88
N ASN A 29 -72.79 20.82 25.90
CA ASN A 29 -72.56 22.24 25.64
C ASN A 29 -73.65 23.06 26.33
N VAL A 30 -73.24 23.95 27.24
CA VAL A 30 -74.12 24.95 27.84
C VAL A 30 -73.46 26.31 27.74
N LYS A 31 -74.12 27.25 27.04
CA LYS A 31 -73.64 28.63 26.87
C LYS A 31 -72.18 28.69 26.36
N ASN A 32 -71.86 27.91 25.32
CA ASN A 32 -70.53 27.79 24.71
C ASN A 32 -69.44 27.21 25.63
N LYS A 33 -69.80 26.59 26.75
CA LYS A 33 -68.88 25.84 27.60
C LYS A 33 -69.20 24.36 27.52
N TRP A 34 -68.14 23.56 27.41
CA TRP A 34 -68.24 22.11 27.30
C TRP A 34 -67.95 21.45 28.66
N TYR A 35 -68.80 20.50 29.02
CA TYR A 35 -68.71 19.69 30.23
C TYR A 35 -68.87 18.22 29.86
N TYR A 36 -68.18 17.32 30.56
CA TYR A 36 -68.33 15.89 30.31
C TYR A 36 -69.09 15.23 31.47
N VAL A 37 -70.14 14.47 31.15
CA VAL A 37 -70.85 13.61 32.10
C VAL A 37 -70.38 12.17 31.94
N GLY A 38 -69.97 11.55 33.04
CA GLY A 38 -69.42 10.19 33.07
C GLY A 38 -70.48 9.10 32.86
N LYS A 39 -70.08 7.83 33.02
CA LYS A 39 -70.98 6.68 32.86
C LYS A 39 -72.21 6.71 33.78
N THR A 40 -72.04 7.27 34.99
CA THR A 40 -73.11 7.44 35.98
C THR A 40 -73.87 8.77 35.84
N GLY A 41 -73.57 9.58 34.82
CA GLY A 41 -74.18 10.90 34.57
C GLY A 41 -73.58 12.06 35.36
N GLU A 42 -72.65 11.78 36.27
CA GLU A 42 -71.98 12.80 37.07
C GLU A 42 -71.07 13.67 36.21
N MET A 43 -71.09 14.99 36.40
CA MET A 43 -70.16 15.92 35.79
C MET A 43 -68.74 15.64 36.28
N GLN A 44 -67.81 15.49 35.35
CA GLN A 44 -66.41 15.26 35.67
C GLN A 44 -65.70 16.60 35.92
N THR A 45 -64.81 16.65 36.90
CA THR A 45 -64.06 17.85 37.30
C THR A 45 -62.59 17.52 37.59
N SER A 46 -61.70 18.50 37.39
CA SER A 46 -60.26 18.46 37.71
C SER A 46 -59.50 17.23 37.18
N LYS A 47 -59.81 16.74 35.98
CA LYS A 47 -59.17 15.52 35.47
C LYS A 47 -59.13 15.43 33.95
N TRP A 48 -58.29 14.51 33.48
CA TRP A 48 -58.23 14.09 32.10
C TRP A 48 -59.36 13.11 31.76
N ILE A 49 -59.99 13.31 30.61
CA ILE A 49 -61.07 12.50 30.07
C ILE A 49 -60.61 11.96 28.72
N ASN A 50 -60.62 10.64 28.55
CA ASN A 50 -60.38 10.01 27.26
C ASN A 50 -61.73 9.76 26.56
N VAL A 51 -61.92 10.32 25.38
CA VAL A 51 -63.08 10.10 24.53
C VAL A 51 -62.59 9.87 23.10
N ASN A 52 -62.97 8.74 22.50
CA ASN A 52 -62.57 8.35 21.14
C ASN A 52 -61.06 8.48 20.90
N SER A 53 -60.25 7.95 21.83
CA SER A 53 -58.78 8.00 21.81
C SER A 53 -58.14 9.39 21.88
N LYS A 54 -58.93 10.44 22.12
CA LYS A 54 -58.44 11.80 22.40
C LYS A 54 -58.58 12.12 23.89
N TRP A 55 -57.58 12.78 24.44
CA TRP A 55 -57.57 13.25 25.82
C TRP A 55 -58.04 14.70 25.91
N TYR A 56 -58.86 15.02 26.90
CA TYR A 56 -59.37 16.37 27.18
C TYR A 56 -59.23 16.66 28.66
N TYR A 57 -59.01 17.90 29.06
CA TYR A 57 -58.91 18.25 30.48
C TYR A 57 -60.08 19.14 30.92
N VAL A 58 -60.76 18.76 31.99
CA VAL A 58 -61.80 19.59 32.65
C VAL A 58 -61.25 20.17 33.95
N ASN A 59 -61.50 21.47 34.18
CA ASN A 59 -61.00 22.15 35.37
C ASN A 59 -61.87 21.86 36.62
N LYS A 60 -61.61 22.57 37.72
CA LYS A 60 -62.36 22.45 38.98
C LYS A 60 -63.86 22.73 38.88
N THR A 61 -64.30 23.50 37.89
CA THR A 61 -65.73 23.79 37.64
C THR A 61 -66.34 22.83 36.61
N GLY A 62 -65.57 21.87 36.08
CA GLY A 62 -65.99 20.91 35.06
C GLY A 62 -65.89 21.43 33.63
N GLU A 63 -65.40 22.66 33.45
CA GLU A 63 -65.26 23.28 32.14
C GLU A 63 -64.05 22.71 31.40
N MET A 64 -64.27 22.23 30.17
CA MET A 64 -63.20 21.82 29.25
C MET A 64 -62.23 22.99 29.02
N GLN A 65 -60.95 22.71 29.20
CA GLN A 65 -59.89 23.67 28.92
C GLN A 65 -59.51 23.61 27.44
N THR A 66 -59.24 24.78 26.85
CA THR A 66 -58.80 24.91 25.46
C THR A 66 -57.65 25.91 25.37
N SER A 67 -56.78 25.75 24.37
CA SER A 67 -55.66 26.64 24.04
C SER A 67 -54.76 27.04 25.22
N LYS A 68 -54.37 26.09 26.07
CA LYS A 68 -53.52 26.37 27.25
C LYS A 68 -52.71 25.17 27.72
N TRP A 69 -51.67 25.46 28.49
CA TRP A 69 -50.91 24.46 29.23
C TRP A 69 -51.67 23.94 30.46
N ILE A 70 -51.58 22.63 30.67
CA ILE A 70 -52.06 21.89 31.83
C ILE A 70 -50.83 21.39 32.58
N SER A 71 -50.72 21.82 33.84
CA SER A 71 -49.61 21.47 34.75
C SER A 71 -48.20 21.73 34.18
N SER A 72 -48.06 22.69 33.26
CA SER A 72 -46.80 23.03 32.57
C SER A 72 -46.13 21.86 31.82
N THR A 73 -46.90 20.82 31.48
CA THR A 73 -46.37 19.60 30.82
C THR A 73 -47.14 19.26 29.56
N TYR A 74 -48.47 19.43 29.55
CA TYR A 74 -49.35 19.04 28.44
C TYR A 74 -50.07 20.25 27.90
N TYR A 75 -50.31 20.32 26.58
CA TYR A 75 -51.06 21.41 25.97
C TYR A 75 -52.40 20.90 25.43
N VAL A 76 -53.49 21.63 25.69
CA VAL A 76 -54.81 21.35 25.09
C VAL A 76 -55.10 22.37 23.98
N LYS A 77 -55.57 21.89 22.84
CA LYS A 77 -55.80 22.66 21.60
C LYS A 77 -57.09 23.49 21.66
N THR A 78 -57.38 24.21 20.58
CA THR A 78 -58.60 25.00 20.42
C THR A 78 -59.86 24.14 20.52
N ASP A 79 -59.81 22.90 20.04
CA ASP A 79 -60.89 21.90 20.16
C ASP A 79 -60.92 21.19 21.53
N GLY A 80 -60.00 21.53 22.44
CA GLY A 80 -59.85 20.94 23.78
C GLY A 80 -59.10 19.62 23.82
N SER A 81 -58.75 19.04 22.68
CA SER A 81 -57.97 17.80 22.65
C SER A 81 -56.51 18.05 23.03
N MET A 82 -55.88 17.09 23.71
CA MET A 82 -54.46 17.13 24.05
C MET A 82 -53.63 17.06 22.77
N ALA A 83 -52.69 17.99 22.64
CA ALA A 83 -51.72 17.98 21.56
C ALA A 83 -50.72 16.82 21.74
N VAL A 84 -50.36 16.17 20.64
CA VAL A 84 -49.36 15.09 20.59
C VAL A 84 -48.56 15.22 19.30
N SER A 85 -47.23 15.06 19.40
CA SER A 85 -46.30 15.14 18.26
C SER A 85 -46.51 16.36 17.36
N GLU A 86 -46.73 17.53 17.97
CA GLU A 86 -47.00 18.77 17.27
C GLU A 86 -46.42 19.98 18.01
N TRP A 87 -46.14 21.03 17.24
CA TRP A 87 -45.78 22.34 17.77
C TRP A 87 -47.02 23.03 18.34
N VAL A 88 -46.90 23.58 19.55
CA VAL A 88 -48.00 24.22 20.28
C VAL A 88 -47.63 25.63 20.71
N ASP A 89 -48.62 26.37 21.20
CA ASP A 89 -48.44 27.72 21.78
C ASP A 89 -47.75 28.67 20.77
N ASN A 90 -48.41 28.89 19.63
CA ASN A 90 -47.90 29.67 18.50
C ASN A 90 -46.56 29.17 17.94
N ASN A 91 -46.42 27.84 17.81
CA ASN A 91 -45.22 27.16 17.34
C ASN A 91 -43.95 27.47 18.14
N LYS A 92 -44.09 27.60 19.46
CA LYS A 92 -42.96 27.91 20.36
C LYS A 92 -42.40 26.68 21.07
N TYR A 93 -43.25 25.70 21.39
CA TYR A 93 -42.86 24.51 22.13
C TYR A 93 -43.34 23.26 21.41
N TYR A 94 -42.59 22.16 21.53
CA TYR A 94 -42.96 20.88 20.94
C TYR A 94 -43.38 19.89 22.02
N VAL A 95 -44.49 19.19 21.80
CA VAL A 95 -44.93 18.08 22.66
C VAL A 95 -44.73 16.74 21.95
N GLY A 96 -44.22 15.74 22.68
CA GLY A 96 -43.91 14.40 22.15
C GLY A 96 -45.13 13.53 21.87
N GLU A 97 -44.90 12.27 21.51
CA GLU A 97 -45.95 11.27 21.25
C GLU A 97 -46.82 10.98 22.48
N ASP A 98 -46.27 11.15 23.68
CA ASP A 98 -46.98 11.02 24.94
C ASP A 98 -47.65 12.33 25.40
N GLY A 99 -47.57 13.40 24.59
CA GLY A 99 -48.13 14.72 24.86
C GLY A 99 -47.30 15.58 25.83
N LYS A 100 -46.16 15.09 26.32
CA LYS A 100 -45.31 15.86 27.23
C LYS A 100 -44.44 16.86 26.46
N TRP A 101 -44.24 18.03 27.05
CA TRP A 101 -43.31 19.04 26.53
C TRP A 101 -41.87 18.52 26.49
N ILE A 102 -41.23 18.61 25.32
CA ILE A 102 -39.82 18.26 25.12
C ILE A 102 -38.96 19.53 25.22
N LYS A 103 -38.40 19.77 26.41
CA LYS A 103 -37.61 20.99 26.69
C LYS A 103 -36.32 21.13 25.87
N ALA A 104 -35.71 20.00 25.48
CA ALA A 104 -34.48 19.99 24.70
C ALA A 104 -34.69 20.43 23.23
N VAL A 105 -35.94 20.44 22.75
CA VAL A 105 -36.28 20.90 21.41
C VAL A 105 -36.58 22.40 21.47
N VAL A 106 -35.68 23.18 20.90
CA VAL A 106 -35.82 24.61 20.73
C VAL A 106 -35.94 24.91 19.25
N LYS A 107 -36.96 25.69 18.87
CA LYS A 107 -37.20 26.03 17.47
C LYS A 107 -36.00 26.71 16.82
N GLY A 108 -35.62 26.25 15.63
CA GLY A 108 -34.45 26.72 14.90
C GLY A 108 -33.10 26.24 15.45
N GLN A 109 -33.07 25.39 16.48
CA GLN A 109 -31.84 24.78 16.97
C GLN A 109 -31.72 23.33 16.51
N THR A 110 -30.48 22.95 16.18
CA THR A 110 -30.15 21.58 15.78
C THR A 110 -30.38 20.59 16.91
N ILE A 111 -31.12 19.53 16.61
CA ILE A 111 -31.36 18.43 17.53
C ILE A 111 -30.22 17.42 17.42
N LYS A 112 -29.71 16.97 18.57
CA LYS A 112 -28.52 16.13 18.65
C LYS A 112 -28.84 14.64 18.72
N PHE A 113 -28.03 13.83 18.06
CA PHE A 113 -28.00 12.38 18.24
C PHE A 113 -26.55 11.88 18.48
N GLY A 114 -26.42 10.68 19.05
CA GLY A 114 -25.11 10.04 19.29
C GLY A 114 -24.75 9.03 18.21
N ILE A 115 -23.44 8.84 17.95
CA ILE A 115 -22.95 7.83 16.99
C ILE A 115 -23.33 6.40 17.43
N GLU A 116 -23.15 6.05 18.71
CA GLU A 116 -23.45 4.68 19.16
C GLU A 116 -24.94 4.31 19.03
N PRO A 117 -25.91 5.15 19.44
CA PRO A 117 -27.32 4.94 19.10
C PRO A 117 -27.57 4.82 17.60
N PHE A 118 -26.92 5.67 16.79
CA PHE A 118 -27.06 5.63 15.33
C PHE A 118 -26.55 4.29 14.75
N LYS A 119 -25.33 3.85 15.06
CA LYS A 119 -24.74 2.60 14.54
C LYS A 119 -25.51 1.36 15.00
N LYS A 120 -26.14 1.41 16.19
CA LYS A 120 -27.04 0.35 16.65
C LYS A 120 -28.35 0.30 15.86
N ALA A 121 -28.87 1.46 15.44
CA ALA A 121 -30.11 1.56 14.68
C ALA A 121 -29.91 1.34 13.17
N VAL A 122 -28.74 1.67 12.64
CA VAL A 122 -28.36 1.53 11.23
C VAL A 122 -27.11 0.63 11.15
N PRO A 123 -27.24 -0.67 10.86
CA PRO A 123 -26.11 -1.59 10.77
C PRO A 123 -25.23 -1.31 9.54
N SER A 124 -23.98 -1.77 9.56
CA SER A 124 -23.01 -1.59 8.46
C SER A 124 -23.41 -2.27 7.14
N THR A 125 -24.42 -3.14 7.17
CA THR A 125 -25.04 -3.73 5.97
C THR A 125 -25.98 -2.76 5.25
N ALA A 126 -26.20 -1.55 5.77
CA ALA A 126 -27.01 -0.53 5.12
C ALA A 126 -26.41 -0.12 3.76
N THR A 127 -27.25 -0.12 2.74
CA THR A 127 -26.88 0.20 1.35
C THR A 127 -27.22 1.63 0.95
N LYS A 128 -28.22 2.22 1.61
CA LYS A 128 -28.70 3.59 1.40
C LYS A 128 -29.12 4.23 2.70
N ILE A 129 -28.79 5.50 2.90
CA ILE A 129 -29.14 6.25 4.12
C ILE A 129 -29.64 7.65 3.73
N HIS A 130 -30.80 8.05 4.25
CA HIS A 130 -31.40 9.36 4.03
C HIS A 130 -31.57 10.11 5.35
N PHE A 131 -30.94 11.28 5.48
CA PHE A 131 -31.18 12.21 6.59
C PHE A 131 -32.19 13.26 6.16
N ILE A 132 -33.43 13.15 6.62
CA ILE A 132 -34.56 13.97 6.16
C ILE A 132 -35.38 14.55 7.32
N SER A 133 -36.15 15.60 7.04
CA SER A 133 -37.21 16.04 7.95
C SER A 133 -38.50 15.28 7.64
N LYS A 134 -39.50 15.35 8.53
CA LYS A 134 -40.81 14.74 8.31
C LYS A 134 -41.52 15.39 7.11
N LYS A 135 -41.40 16.70 6.91
CA LYS A 135 -41.97 17.42 5.77
C LYS A 135 -41.31 17.06 4.42
N ASP A 136 -40.02 16.72 4.42
CA ASP A 136 -39.26 16.40 3.20
C ASP A 136 -39.36 14.91 2.82
N MET A 137 -40.10 14.12 3.61
CA MET A 137 -40.28 12.69 3.37
C MET A 137 -41.17 12.45 2.13
N PRO A 138 -40.71 11.63 1.16
CA PRO A 138 -41.53 11.25 0.01
C PRO A 138 -42.84 10.58 0.44
N ALA A 139 -43.95 10.88 -0.24
CA ALA A 139 -45.27 10.40 0.16
C ALA A 139 -45.39 8.86 0.15
N ASP A 140 -44.74 8.19 -0.81
CA ASP A 140 -44.72 6.74 -0.91
C ASP A 140 -43.88 6.09 0.20
N VAL A 141 -42.78 6.73 0.61
CA VAL A 141 -41.97 6.34 1.77
C VAL A 141 -42.77 6.54 3.05
N ALA A 142 -43.37 7.71 3.25
CA ALA A 142 -44.20 8.01 4.41
C ALA A 142 -45.33 6.98 4.59
N ALA A 143 -46.00 6.60 3.50
CA ALA A 143 -47.03 5.57 3.52
C ALA A 143 -46.51 4.20 4.01
N LYS A 144 -45.30 3.78 3.58
CA LYS A 144 -44.65 2.55 4.04
C LYS A 144 -44.27 2.64 5.52
N LEU A 145 -43.73 3.79 5.95
CA LEU A 145 -43.21 4.00 7.30
C LEU A 145 -44.30 4.21 8.36
N ASN A 146 -45.51 4.66 7.97
CA ASN A 146 -46.64 4.87 8.89
C ASN A 146 -47.06 3.61 9.66
N SER A 147 -46.73 2.41 9.16
CA SER A 147 -47.01 1.13 9.82
C SER A 147 -45.86 0.63 10.71
N GLN A 148 -44.70 1.29 10.70
CA GLN A 148 -43.50 0.87 11.42
C GLN A 148 -43.27 1.68 12.69
N LYS A 149 -42.73 1.02 13.73
CA LYS A 149 -42.22 1.70 14.92
C LYS A 149 -40.76 2.09 14.69
N GLY A 150 -40.50 3.38 14.49
CA GLY A 150 -39.13 3.90 14.35
C GLY A 150 -38.30 3.77 15.63
N THR A 151 -36.99 3.62 15.48
CA THR A 151 -36.01 3.55 16.58
C THR A 151 -35.52 4.95 16.94
N ASP A 152 -35.67 5.38 18.20
CA ASP A 152 -35.18 6.68 18.66
C ASP A 152 -33.65 6.67 18.82
N ILE A 153 -33.00 7.68 18.25
CA ILE A 153 -31.55 7.90 18.37
C ILE A 153 -31.19 9.26 19.01
N SER A 154 -32.19 10.04 19.41
CA SER A 154 -32.00 11.36 20.03
C SER A 154 -31.10 11.25 21.27
N SER A 155 -30.16 12.17 21.46
CA SER A 155 -29.21 12.10 22.60
C SER A 155 -29.87 12.05 23.97
N ASP A 156 -31.04 12.68 24.11
CA ASP A 156 -31.82 12.74 25.35
C ASP A 156 -32.99 11.73 25.39
N ASN A 157 -33.03 10.76 24.46
CA ASN A 157 -34.09 9.75 24.34
C ASN A 157 -35.52 10.33 24.31
N ASN A 158 -35.69 11.45 23.61
CA ASN A 158 -36.95 12.21 23.58
C ASN A 158 -37.84 11.88 22.35
N GLY A 159 -37.43 10.93 21.51
CA GLY A 159 -38.25 10.40 20.42
C GLY A 159 -38.34 11.25 19.16
N VAL A 160 -37.57 12.34 19.05
CA VAL A 160 -37.74 13.30 17.95
C VAL A 160 -36.85 13.07 16.74
N ILE A 161 -35.81 12.23 16.87
CA ILE A 161 -35.03 11.69 15.75
C ILE A 161 -35.24 10.19 15.70
N LYS A 162 -35.91 9.71 14.65
CA LYS A 162 -36.26 8.30 14.48
C LYS A 162 -35.62 7.69 13.25
N VAL A 163 -35.17 6.45 13.39
CA VAL A 163 -34.64 5.63 12.31
C VAL A 163 -35.68 4.61 11.88
N TYR A 164 -35.91 4.52 10.57
CA TYR A 164 -36.78 3.55 9.93
C TYR A 164 -36.02 2.76 8.86
N ALA A 165 -36.47 1.55 8.55
CA ALA A 165 -35.81 0.67 7.58
C ALA A 165 -36.80 0.09 6.57
N ILE A 166 -36.40 0.10 5.30
CA ILE A 166 -37.10 -0.58 4.19
C ILE A 166 -36.06 -1.48 3.50
N GLY A 167 -35.99 -2.74 3.91
CA GLY A 167 -34.90 -3.63 3.48
C GLY A 167 -33.55 -3.14 4.01
N THR A 168 -32.63 -2.80 3.11
CA THR A 168 -31.28 -2.28 3.41
C THR A 168 -31.18 -0.75 3.26
N GLU A 169 -32.31 -0.06 3.05
CA GLU A 169 -32.41 1.39 2.96
C GLU A 169 -32.96 1.96 4.27
N TYR A 170 -32.28 2.97 4.80
CA TYR A 170 -32.55 3.55 6.11
C TYR A 170 -32.90 5.03 6.02
N TYR A 171 -33.92 5.43 6.77
CA TYR A 171 -34.38 6.82 6.86
C TYR A 171 -34.17 7.30 8.29
N VAL A 172 -33.28 8.26 8.47
CA VAL A 172 -33.10 9.02 9.71
C VAL A 172 -33.96 10.28 9.58
N VAL A 173 -34.94 10.42 10.47
CA VAL A 173 -36.03 11.39 10.32
C VAL A 173 -36.13 12.29 11.54
N SER A 174 -36.03 13.60 11.32
CA SER A 174 -36.43 14.59 12.33
C SER A 174 -37.95 14.78 12.30
N ILE A 175 -38.63 14.40 13.38
CA ILE A 175 -40.10 14.44 13.51
C ILE A 175 -40.61 15.89 13.70
N THR A 176 -39.74 16.80 14.12
CA THR A 176 -40.05 18.21 14.42
C THR A 176 -39.79 19.16 13.24
N ASP A 177 -39.22 18.62 12.15
CA ASP A 177 -38.68 19.34 10.99
C ASP A 177 -37.44 20.21 11.24
N GLU A 178 -36.95 20.27 12.47
CA GLU A 178 -35.68 20.92 12.79
C GLU A 178 -34.50 20.11 12.24
N LYS A 179 -33.38 20.79 11.96
CA LYS A 179 -32.12 20.15 11.56
C LYS A 179 -31.65 19.19 12.64
N MET A 180 -31.00 18.10 12.23
CA MET A 180 -30.39 17.14 13.14
C MET A 180 -28.91 16.99 12.86
N GLY A 181 -28.13 16.79 13.90
CA GLY A 181 -26.69 16.67 13.77
C GLY A 181 -26.10 15.79 14.87
N PRO A 182 -25.00 15.09 14.61
CA PRO A 182 -24.29 14.37 15.65
C PRO A 182 -23.47 15.33 16.53
N ASN A 183 -23.12 14.89 17.74
CA ASN A 183 -22.18 15.65 18.59
C ASN A 183 -20.76 15.70 18.00
N ASN A 184 -20.35 14.62 17.35
CA ASN A 184 -19.11 14.48 16.59
C ASN A 184 -19.30 13.34 15.59
N CYS A 185 -18.46 13.24 14.56
CA CYS A 185 -18.64 12.25 13.47
C CYS A 185 -17.53 11.20 13.32
N PRO A 186 -16.67 10.87 14.32
CA PRO A 186 -15.65 9.88 14.05
C PRO A 186 -16.29 8.52 13.74
N TYR A 187 -15.74 7.77 12.76
CA TYR A 187 -16.13 6.40 12.39
C TYR A 187 -17.64 6.14 12.19
N MET A 188 -18.41 7.19 11.86
CA MET A 188 -19.87 7.14 11.84
C MET A 188 -20.40 6.14 10.79
N PHE A 189 -19.81 6.12 9.59
CA PHE A 189 -20.15 5.21 8.50
C PHE A 189 -19.02 4.22 8.19
N MET A 190 -18.06 4.06 9.11
CA MET A 190 -16.89 3.22 8.86
C MET A 190 -17.28 1.77 8.51
N ASP A 191 -16.75 1.26 7.40
CA ASP A 191 -16.98 -0.07 6.80
C ASP A 191 -18.43 -0.36 6.38
N TYR A 192 -19.23 0.68 6.14
CA TYR A 192 -20.61 0.50 5.66
C TYR A 192 -20.63 0.17 4.17
N LYS A 193 -21.58 -0.68 3.75
CA LYS A 193 -21.86 -1.02 2.35
C LYS A 193 -22.69 0.03 1.62
N ILE A 194 -22.51 1.31 1.97
CA ILE A 194 -23.30 2.41 1.43
C ILE A 194 -22.92 2.61 -0.03
N SER A 195 -23.93 2.54 -0.90
CA SER A 195 -23.84 2.89 -2.32
C SER A 195 -24.29 4.33 -2.60
N ASP A 196 -25.14 4.88 -1.72
CA ASP A 196 -25.76 6.21 -1.86
C ASP A 196 -26.16 6.76 -0.47
N ILE A 197 -25.91 8.03 -0.20
CA ILE A 197 -26.23 8.68 1.07
C ILE A 197 -26.62 10.13 0.87
N GLU A 198 -27.70 10.55 1.52
CA GLU A 198 -28.30 11.87 1.34
C GLU A 198 -28.39 12.65 2.66
N PHE A 199 -27.91 13.90 2.66
CA PHE A 199 -27.78 14.75 3.85
C PHE A 199 -28.75 15.96 3.90
N LYS A 200 -29.98 15.83 3.39
CA LYS A 200 -30.96 16.95 3.31
C LYS A 200 -31.21 17.70 4.62
N ASN A 201 -31.33 16.99 5.74
CA ASN A 201 -31.64 17.57 7.05
C ASN A 201 -30.50 17.39 8.08
N PHE A 202 -29.26 17.26 7.60
CA PHE A 202 -28.07 17.05 8.43
C PHE A 202 -27.36 18.38 8.72
N ASP A 203 -26.90 18.58 9.95
CA ASP A 203 -26.12 19.76 10.37
C ASP A 203 -24.81 19.34 11.04
N THR A 204 -23.68 19.83 10.52
CA THR A 204 -22.33 19.58 11.05
C THR A 204 -21.71 20.78 11.76
N SER A 205 -22.43 21.89 11.93
CA SER A 205 -21.92 23.16 12.48
C SER A 205 -21.33 23.08 13.89
N ASN A 206 -21.54 21.97 14.60
CA ASN A 206 -20.99 21.71 15.93
C ASN A 206 -19.91 20.62 15.97
N VAL A 207 -19.63 19.97 14.83
CA VAL A 207 -18.67 18.87 14.74
C VAL A 207 -17.24 19.41 14.83
N THR A 208 -16.40 18.72 15.61
CA THR A 208 -14.99 19.07 15.82
C THR A 208 -14.01 17.99 15.36
N ASN A 209 -14.50 16.78 15.11
CA ASN A 209 -13.77 15.59 14.68
C ASN A 209 -14.63 14.83 13.66
N MET A 210 -14.10 14.67 12.45
CA MET A 210 -14.69 13.91 11.34
C MET A 210 -13.81 12.73 10.93
N SER A 211 -12.90 12.27 11.80
CA SER A 211 -11.95 11.23 11.45
C SER A 211 -12.64 9.90 11.13
N CYS A 212 -12.16 9.19 10.11
CA CYS A 212 -12.74 7.93 9.65
C CYS A 212 -14.25 7.99 9.30
N MET A 213 -14.86 9.17 9.08
CA MET A 213 -16.32 9.28 8.94
C MET A 213 -16.90 8.35 7.87
N PHE A 214 -16.20 8.20 6.74
CA PHE A 214 -16.55 7.30 5.63
C PHE A 214 -15.48 6.22 5.36
N ALA A 215 -14.55 6.00 6.29
CA ALA A 215 -13.47 5.04 6.09
C ALA A 215 -14.00 3.64 5.74
N GLY A 216 -13.49 3.01 4.69
CA GLY A 216 -13.90 1.66 4.28
C GLY A 216 -15.27 1.57 3.61
N CYS A 217 -15.91 2.69 3.25
CA CYS A 217 -17.12 2.69 2.42
C CYS A 217 -16.80 2.29 0.96
N SER A 218 -16.42 1.02 0.76
CA SER A 218 -15.89 0.51 -0.51
C SER A 218 -16.92 0.36 -1.62
N GLU A 219 -18.20 0.60 -1.38
CA GLU A 219 -19.27 0.57 -2.39
C GLU A 219 -19.72 1.98 -2.83
N LEU A 220 -19.23 3.02 -2.15
CA LEU A 220 -19.62 4.42 -2.37
C LEU A 220 -18.96 4.95 -3.65
N LYS A 221 -19.75 5.36 -4.64
CA LYS A 221 -19.26 5.84 -5.95
C LYS A 221 -19.24 7.35 -6.08
N GLU A 222 -20.21 8.01 -5.49
CA GLU A 222 -20.38 9.45 -5.51
C GLU A 222 -20.74 9.90 -4.10
N LEU A 223 -20.18 11.03 -3.67
CA LEU A 223 -20.53 11.63 -2.39
C LEU A 223 -20.59 13.15 -2.52
N ASN A 224 -21.77 13.71 -2.22
CA ASN A 224 -21.94 15.15 -2.11
C ASN A 224 -22.14 15.57 -0.65
N ILE A 225 -21.15 16.29 -0.12
CA ILE A 225 -21.13 16.83 1.24
C ILE A 225 -20.80 18.32 1.22
N SER A 226 -21.11 19.00 0.10
CA SER A 226 -20.78 20.41 -0.12
C SER A 226 -21.41 21.36 0.91
N ASP A 227 -22.51 20.92 1.53
CA ASP A 227 -23.28 21.69 2.53
C ASP A 227 -22.76 21.51 3.96
N PHE A 228 -21.74 20.67 4.18
CA PHE A 228 -21.19 20.49 5.53
C PHE A 228 -20.46 21.76 5.98
N ASP A 229 -20.89 22.31 7.12
CA ASP A 229 -20.10 23.27 7.88
C ASP A 229 -18.96 22.54 8.61
N THR A 230 -17.73 22.79 8.17
CA THR A 230 -16.50 22.22 8.76
C THR A 230 -15.69 23.24 9.55
N SER A 231 -16.23 24.44 9.79
CA SER A 231 -15.50 25.57 10.38
C SER A 231 -14.93 25.30 11.79
N LYS A 232 -15.49 24.33 12.52
CA LYS A 232 -15.02 23.93 13.86
C LYS A 232 -14.19 22.64 13.87
N VAL A 233 -14.04 21.97 12.73
CA VAL A 233 -13.36 20.68 12.63
C VAL A 233 -11.85 20.86 12.81
N ARG A 234 -11.26 19.99 13.64
CA ARG A 234 -9.84 19.95 13.97
C ARG A 234 -9.15 18.69 13.46
N ASP A 235 -9.91 17.62 13.28
CA ASP A 235 -9.39 16.32 12.84
C ASP A 235 -10.23 15.78 11.67
N MET A 236 -9.56 15.51 10.54
CA MET A 236 -10.11 14.91 9.32
C MET A 236 -9.31 13.67 8.91
N SER A 237 -8.53 13.07 9.83
CA SER A 237 -7.72 11.90 9.49
C SER A 237 -8.59 10.76 8.98
N ASP A 238 -8.12 10.05 7.95
CA ASP A 238 -8.77 8.86 7.40
C ASP A 238 -10.22 9.08 6.94
N MET A 239 -10.69 10.33 6.76
CA MET A 239 -12.11 10.64 6.53
C MET A 239 -12.72 9.84 5.37
N PHE A 240 -11.96 9.62 4.30
CA PHE A 240 -12.33 8.81 3.13
C PHE A 240 -11.39 7.64 2.89
N TYR A 241 -10.64 7.20 3.91
CA TYR A 241 -9.69 6.10 3.81
C TYR A 241 -10.33 4.86 3.19
N SER A 242 -9.71 4.29 2.16
CA SER A 242 -10.16 3.08 1.46
C SER A 242 -11.60 3.13 0.90
N CYS A 243 -12.09 4.32 0.53
CA CYS A 243 -13.26 4.47 -0.35
C CYS A 243 -12.88 4.12 -1.80
N SER A 244 -12.54 2.86 -2.07
CA SER A 244 -11.91 2.43 -3.32
C SER A 244 -12.76 2.58 -4.57
N GLU A 245 -14.09 2.59 -4.42
CA GLU A 245 -15.02 2.77 -5.53
C GLU A 245 -15.42 4.24 -5.77
N LEU A 246 -14.95 5.18 -4.95
CA LEU A 246 -15.32 6.59 -5.04
C LEU A 246 -14.72 7.23 -6.29
N ILE A 247 -15.58 7.74 -7.17
CA ILE A 247 -15.23 8.37 -8.45
C ILE A 247 -15.35 9.89 -8.33
N GLU A 248 -16.39 10.38 -7.66
CA GLU A 248 -16.74 11.79 -7.56
C GLU A 248 -16.95 12.18 -6.08
N LEU A 249 -16.31 13.25 -5.66
CA LEU A 249 -16.40 13.78 -4.29
C LEU A 249 -16.57 15.29 -4.32
N TYR A 250 -17.72 15.76 -3.84
CA TYR A 250 -18.06 17.18 -3.80
C TYR A 250 -17.91 17.71 -2.37
N LEU A 251 -16.81 18.45 -2.14
CA LEU A 251 -16.46 19.03 -0.83
C LEU A 251 -16.99 20.46 -0.63
N GLY A 252 -17.44 21.16 -1.68
CA GLY A 252 -17.98 22.52 -1.58
C GLY A 252 -17.06 23.51 -0.86
N ASN A 253 -17.60 24.20 0.16
CA ASN A 253 -16.94 25.30 0.87
C ASN A 253 -16.28 24.85 2.19
N PHE A 254 -15.68 23.66 2.21
CA PHE A 254 -14.96 23.17 3.40
C PHE A 254 -13.98 24.21 3.94
N ASN A 255 -14.12 24.55 5.22
CA ASN A 255 -13.21 25.43 5.93
C ASN A 255 -12.26 24.60 6.79
N THR A 256 -11.06 24.33 6.27
CA THR A 256 -10.05 23.53 6.97
C THR A 256 -9.09 24.36 7.82
N SER A 257 -9.35 25.66 8.05
CA SER A 257 -8.45 26.57 8.77
C SER A 257 -8.21 26.24 10.26
N ASN A 258 -8.99 25.30 10.81
CA ASN A 258 -8.82 24.78 12.17
C ASN A 258 -8.29 23.34 12.22
N VAL A 259 -8.13 22.68 11.07
CA VAL A 259 -7.67 21.29 10.98
C VAL A 259 -6.17 21.22 11.28
N THR A 260 -5.80 20.29 12.15
CA THR A 260 -4.40 20.01 12.52
C THR A 260 -3.92 18.65 12.00
N ASN A 261 -4.84 17.73 11.69
CA ASN A 261 -4.52 16.38 11.22
C ASN A 261 -5.31 16.06 9.93
N MET A 262 -4.58 15.72 8.86
CA MET A 262 -5.12 15.27 7.56
C MET A 262 -4.49 13.95 7.10
N ARG A 263 -3.87 13.19 8.03
CA ARG A 263 -3.28 11.88 7.75
C ARG A 263 -4.30 10.98 7.03
N ASN A 264 -3.88 10.28 5.99
CA ASN A 264 -4.67 9.27 5.26
C ASN A 264 -6.01 9.76 4.69
N MET A 265 -6.29 11.07 4.62
CA MET A 265 -7.64 11.60 4.38
C MET A 265 -8.30 11.03 3.11
N PHE A 266 -7.53 10.81 2.03
CA PHE A 266 -7.99 10.22 0.77
C PHE A 266 -7.23 8.94 0.41
N GLU A 267 -6.54 8.32 1.37
CA GLU A 267 -5.75 7.11 1.11
C GLU A 267 -6.62 6.04 0.45
N LYS A 268 -6.12 5.42 -0.63
CA LYS A 268 -6.75 4.34 -1.40
C LYS A 268 -8.12 4.69 -2.00
N CYS A 269 -8.44 5.98 -2.21
CA CYS A 269 -9.49 6.42 -3.13
C CYS A 269 -9.05 6.20 -4.59
N SER A 270 -8.84 4.95 -4.99
CA SER A 270 -8.12 4.58 -6.21
C SER A 270 -8.85 4.90 -7.51
N LYS A 271 -10.19 5.05 -7.48
CA LYS A 271 -11.00 5.44 -8.64
C LYS A 271 -11.27 6.94 -8.78
N LEU A 272 -10.87 7.75 -7.80
CA LEU A 272 -11.07 9.19 -7.81
C LEU A 272 -10.28 9.80 -8.99
N LYS A 273 -10.97 10.56 -9.84
CA LYS A 273 -10.38 11.16 -11.07
C LYS A 273 -10.00 12.62 -10.88
N GLU A 274 -10.83 13.34 -10.16
CA GLU A 274 -10.67 14.77 -9.88
C GLU A 274 -10.96 15.03 -8.40
N LEU A 275 -10.27 16.02 -7.84
CA LEU A 275 -10.45 16.44 -6.46
C LEU A 275 -10.18 17.94 -6.33
N ASN A 276 -11.22 18.70 -5.98
CA ASN A 276 -11.09 20.14 -5.79
C ASN A 276 -10.74 20.48 -4.34
N LEU A 277 -9.52 20.97 -4.11
CA LEU A 277 -9.00 21.38 -2.80
C LEU A 277 -8.71 22.89 -2.71
N SER A 278 -9.22 23.69 -3.63
CA SER A 278 -8.90 25.13 -3.73
C SER A 278 -9.23 25.93 -2.46
N ASN A 279 -10.25 25.51 -1.70
CA ASN A 279 -10.67 26.16 -0.46
C ASN A 279 -9.88 25.71 0.79
N PHE A 280 -8.97 24.74 0.66
CA PHE A 280 -8.26 24.21 1.83
C PHE A 280 -7.23 25.22 2.37
N ASN A 281 -7.21 25.37 3.69
CA ASN A 281 -6.19 26.11 4.42
C ASN A 281 -5.45 25.14 5.36
N THR A 282 -4.25 24.73 4.97
CA THR A 282 -3.46 23.74 5.72
C THR A 282 -2.47 24.37 6.71
N SER A 283 -2.55 25.68 7.00
CA SER A 283 -1.56 26.42 7.81
C SER A 283 -1.44 25.97 9.28
N LYS A 284 -2.33 25.10 9.75
CA LYS A 284 -2.28 24.47 11.09
C LYS A 284 -2.02 22.97 11.05
N VAL A 285 -1.99 22.36 9.87
CA VAL A 285 -1.77 20.92 9.72
C VAL A 285 -0.33 20.58 10.10
N THR A 286 -0.16 19.55 10.93
CA THR A 286 1.15 19.03 11.35
C THR A 286 1.45 17.66 10.76
N ASP A 287 0.41 16.92 10.38
CA ASP A 287 0.51 15.58 9.79
C ASP A 287 -0.36 15.49 8.52
N MET A 288 0.27 15.14 7.41
CA MET A 288 -0.34 14.89 6.10
C MET A 288 0.19 13.58 5.49
N SER A 289 0.72 12.66 6.32
CA SER A 289 1.24 11.40 5.83
C SER A 289 0.14 10.62 5.12
N ASP A 290 0.53 9.93 4.04
CA ASP A 290 -0.34 9.09 3.21
C ASP A 290 -1.61 9.78 2.65
N MET A 291 -1.72 11.12 2.70
CA MET A 291 -2.96 11.85 2.43
C MET A 291 -3.60 11.49 1.08
N PHE A 292 -2.78 11.22 0.05
CA PHE A 292 -3.21 10.78 -1.28
C PHE A 292 -2.63 9.41 -1.67
N PHE A 293 -2.11 8.65 -0.71
CA PHE A 293 -1.49 7.36 -0.99
C PHE A 293 -2.46 6.44 -1.72
N GLY A 294 -2.09 5.93 -2.89
CA GLY A 294 -2.92 4.99 -3.66
C GLY A 294 -4.10 5.62 -4.39
N CYS A 295 -4.17 6.95 -4.52
CA CYS A 295 -5.09 7.65 -5.44
C CYS A 295 -4.64 7.46 -6.90
N GLY A 296 -4.66 6.21 -7.39
CA GLY A 296 -4.01 5.80 -8.63
C GLY A 296 -4.60 6.39 -9.92
N ASN A 297 -5.86 6.84 -9.90
CA ASN A 297 -6.54 7.43 -11.07
C ASN A 297 -6.58 8.96 -11.10
N LEU A 298 -6.08 9.65 -10.05
CA LEU A 298 -5.96 11.11 -10.10
C LEU A 298 -4.95 11.48 -11.19
N SER A 299 -5.41 12.18 -12.23
CA SER A 299 -4.55 12.65 -13.33
C SER A 299 -3.99 14.05 -13.07
N GLU A 300 -4.71 14.85 -12.29
CA GLU A 300 -4.33 16.19 -11.87
C GLU A 300 -4.69 16.41 -10.39
N LEU A 301 -3.89 17.21 -9.70
CA LEU A 301 -4.13 17.58 -8.31
C LEU A 301 -3.60 19.01 -8.07
N ASN A 302 -4.50 19.95 -7.80
CA ASN A 302 -4.11 21.32 -7.46
C ASN A 302 -4.00 21.48 -5.94
N ILE A 303 -2.77 21.66 -5.48
CA ILE A 303 -2.39 21.85 -4.07
C ILE A 303 -1.52 23.10 -3.87
N SER A 304 -1.53 24.02 -4.83
CA SER A 304 -0.74 25.26 -4.78
C SER A 304 -1.13 26.20 -3.64
N ASN A 305 -2.29 25.98 -3.00
CA ASN A 305 -2.76 26.68 -1.81
C ASN A 305 -2.25 26.07 -0.48
N PHE A 306 -1.57 24.92 -0.50
CA PHE A 306 -1.15 24.24 0.72
C PHE A 306 0.00 24.99 1.40
N ASN A 307 -0.19 25.37 2.66
CA ASN A 307 0.89 25.82 3.53
C ASN A 307 1.40 24.62 4.35
N THR A 308 2.64 24.19 4.10
CA THR A 308 3.24 23.02 4.76
C THR A 308 4.21 23.38 5.89
N SER A 309 4.31 24.66 6.28
CA SER A 309 5.35 25.15 7.20
C SER A 309 5.34 24.52 8.60
N LYS A 310 4.26 23.85 9.02
CA LYS A 310 4.15 23.16 10.32
C LYS A 310 4.21 21.65 10.23
N VAL A 311 4.36 21.11 9.03
CA VAL A 311 4.25 19.68 8.79
C VAL A 311 5.54 18.98 9.20
N ILE A 312 5.37 17.85 9.89
CA ILE A 312 6.45 17.05 10.45
C ILE A 312 6.63 15.75 9.66
N ASP A 313 5.54 15.17 9.15
CA ASP A 313 5.52 13.91 8.40
C ASP A 313 4.87 14.11 7.02
N MET A 314 5.60 13.75 5.97
CA MET A 314 5.14 13.71 4.56
C MET A 314 5.33 12.32 3.94
N SER A 315 5.52 11.29 4.76
CA SER A 315 5.72 9.93 4.27
C SER A 315 4.51 9.47 3.47
N TYR A 316 4.76 8.75 2.36
CA TYR A 316 3.75 8.22 1.45
C TYR A 316 2.75 9.22 0.84
N MET A 317 2.90 10.54 1.04
CA MET A 317 1.86 11.53 0.75
C MET A 317 1.25 11.40 -0.66
N PHE A 318 2.08 11.14 -1.68
CA PHE A 318 1.66 10.94 -3.08
C PHE A 318 1.99 9.55 -3.60
N ALA A 319 2.37 8.61 -2.73
CA ALA A 319 2.78 7.28 -3.16
C ALA A 319 1.66 6.60 -3.96
N CYS A 320 2.01 5.85 -5.01
CA CYS A 320 1.11 5.14 -5.90
C CYS A 320 0.07 6.02 -6.61
N CYS A 321 0.26 7.35 -6.69
CA CYS A 321 -0.49 8.24 -7.58
C CYS A 321 -0.05 8.06 -9.05
N ARG A 322 -0.23 6.84 -9.58
CA ARG A 322 0.31 6.37 -10.88
C ARG A 322 -0.20 7.14 -12.10
N SER A 323 -1.31 7.86 -11.99
CA SER A 323 -1.88 8.63 -13.10
C SER A 323 -1.47 10.10 -13.12
N LEU A 324 -0.88 10.63 -12.04
CA LEU A 324 -0.45 12.03 -12.01
C LEU A 324 0.67 12.25 -13.02
N SER A 325 0.44 13.17 -13.95
CA SER A 325 1.44 13.55 -14.97
C SER A 325 2.25 14.78 -14.57
N ARG A 326 1.65 15.65 -13.74
CA ARG A 326 2.23 16.88 -13.21
C ARG A 326 1.81 17.05 -11.75
N LEU A 327 2.69 17.63 -10.95
CA LEU A 327 2.40 17.98 -9.56
C LEU A 327 3.22 19.22 -9.17
N ASN A 328 2.54 20.29 -8.75
CA ASN A 328 3.20 21.52 -8.30
C ASN A 328 3.37 21.48 -6.78
N VAL A 329 4.63 21.47 -6.32
CA VAL A 329 5.03 21.52 -4.91
C VAL A 329 5.97 22.70 -4.62
N ASP A 330 6.00 23.71 -5.48
CA ASP A 330 6.95 24.83 -5.41
C ASP A 330 6.80 25.65 -4.13
N ASN A 331 5.61 25.67 -3.54
CA ASN A 331 5.29 26.39 -2.31
C ASN A 331 5.52 25.56 -1.03
N PHE A 332 5.96 24.30 -1.14
CA PHE A 332 6.16 23.45 0.02
C PHE A 332 7.37 23.94 0.82
N ASN A 333 7.13 24.30 2.08
CA ASN A 333 8.17 24.49 3.07
C ASN A 333 8.35 23.16 3.84
N THR A 334 9.47 22.49 3.62
CA THR A 334 9.81 21.22 4.28
C THR A 334 10.79 21.36 5.43
N SER A 335 11.08 22.59 5.90
CA SER A 335 12.12 22.84 6.91
C SER A 335 11.87 22.16 8.26
N ASN A 336 10.63 21.81 8.58
CA ASN A 336 10.25 21.11 9.82
C ASN A 336 10.02 19.60 9.63
N VAL A 337 10.07 19.11 8.39
CA VAL A 337 9.78 17.72 8.06
C VAL A 337 10.91 16.82 8.54
N LYS A 338 10.54 15.67 9.13
CA LYS A 338 11.46 14.65 9.64
C LYS A 338 11.58 13.44 8.73
N THR A 339 10.53 13.13 7.97
CA THR A 339 10.50 11.99 7.05
C THR A 339 9.82 12.37 5.74
N THR A 340 10.47 12.03 4.64
CA THR A 340 9.92 12.07 3.27
C THR A 340 9.96 10.68 2.64
N SER A 341 10.09 9.64 3.46
CA SER A 341 10.15 8.26 2.99
C SER A 341 8.91 7.93 2.16
N PHE A 342 9.11 7.25 1.03
CA PHE A 342 8.05 6.88 0.08
C PHE A 342 7.25 8.03 -0.56
N MET A 343 7.56 9.31 -0.30
CA MET A 343 6.67 10.44 -0.63
C MET A 343 6.13 10.45 -2.07
N PHE A 344 6.97 10.07 -3.05
CA PHE A 344 6.61 10.00 -4.48
C PHE A 344 6.74 8.58 -5.05
N LYS A 345 6.82 7.54 -4.21
CA LYS A 345 6.95 6.15 -4.67
C LYS A 345 5.86 5.83 -5.69
N GLU A 346 6.22 5.26 -6.83
CA GLU A 346 5.32 4.79 -7.90
C GLU A 346 4.46 5.90 -8.51
N CYS A 347 4.93 7.14 -8.49
CA CYS A 347 4.37 8.20 -9.33
C CYS A 347 4.85 8.06 -10.79
N SER A 348 4.59 6.90 -11.39
CA SER A 348 5.24 6.46 -12.64
C SER A 348 4.93 7.31 -13.89
N LYS A 349 3.88 8.15 -13.86
CA LYS A 349 3.57 9.09 -14.95
C LYS A 349 4.08 10.51 -14.74
N LEU A 350 4.63 10.85 -13.57
CA LEU A 350 5.23 12.17 -13.37
C LEU A 350 6.43 12.31 -14.30
N ASN A 351 6.42 13.34 -15.15
CA ASN A 351 7.48 13.60 -16.12
C ASN A 351 8.46 14.70 -15.66
N GLU A 352 7.99 15.61 -14.81
CA GLU A 352 8.74 16.70 -14.20
C GLU A 352 8.30 16.88 -12.75
N LEU A 353 9.23 17.29 -11.90
CA LEU A 353 8.98 17.61 -10.51
C LEU A 353 9.98 18.66 -10.04
N ASN A 354 9.49 19.83 -9.63
CA ASN A 354 10.33 20.89 -9.10
C ASN A 354 10.41 20.78 -7.56
N LEU A 355 11.62 20.57 -7.05
CA LEU A 355 11.89 20.41 -5.61
C LEU A 355 12.80 21.53 -5.06
N SER A 356 12.94 22.64 -5.79
CA SER A 356 13.84 23.74 -5.41
C SER A 356 13.50 24.38 -4.06
N SER A 357 12.24 24.30 -3.62
CA SER A 357 11.77 24.80 -2.32
C SER A 357 12.06 23.86 -1.14
N PHE A 358 12.44 22.60 -1.41
CA PHE A 358 12.62 21.62 -0.36
C PHE A 358 13.88 21.92 0.46
N ASN A 359 13.69 22.15 1.76
CA ASN A 359 14.77 22.19 2.74
C ASN A 359 14.79 20.89 3.54
N THR A 360 15.66 19.97 3.15
CA THR A 360 15.72 18.63 3.75
C THR A 360 16.68 18.52 4.94
N SER A 361 17.25 19.62 5.43
CA SER A 361 18.29 19.60 6.49
C SER A 361 17.84 18.94 7.80
N ASN A 362 16.53 18.88 8.05
CA ASN A 362 15.94 18.24 9.22
C ASN A 362 15.43 16.81 8.98
N VAL A 363 15.47 16.33 7.74
CA VAL A 363 14.98 15.00 7.37
C VAL A 363 16.01 13.95 7.77
N THR A 364 15.53 12.89 8.42
CA THR A 364 16.35 11.75 8.86
C THR A 364 16.07 10.46 8.09
N ASP A 365 14.92 10.38 7.42
CA ASP A 365 14.47 9.22 6.65
C ASP A 365 13.95 9.61 5.26
N MET A 366 14.60 9.11 4.20
CA MET A 366 14.27 9.35 2.78
C MET A 366 14.20 8.07 1.95
N LYS A 367 14.15 6.89 2.58
CA LYS A 367 14.10 5.62 1.85
C LYS A 367 12.91 5.58 0.89
N TYR A 368 13.10 4.94 -0.27
CA TYR A 368 12.07 4.76 -1.29
C TYR A 368 11.42 6.06 -1.86
N MET A 369 11.96 7.25 -1.59
CA MET A 369 11.27 8.52 -1.89
C MET A 369 10.82 8.64 -3.34
N PHE A 370 11.63 8.18 -4.30
CA PHE A 370 11.34 8.20 -5.74
C PHE A 370 11.25 6.80 -6.38
N MET A 371 11.15 5.74 -5.58
CA MET A 371 11.06 4.36 -6.11
C MET A 371 9.98 4.26 -7.20
N GLY A 372 10.32 3.78 -8.40
CA GLY A 372 9.38 3.55 -9.50
C GLY A 372 8.81 4.83 -10.13
N CYS A 373 9.47 5.97 -9.97
CA CYS A 373 9.16 7.19 -10.73
C CYS A 373 9.70 7.11 -12.17
N SER A 374 9.31 6.06 -12.89
CA SER A 374 9.91 5.70 -14.18
C SER A 374 9.70 6.73 -15.30
N GLY A 375 8.70 7.61 -15.20
CA GLY A 375 8.47 8.70 -16.14
C GLY A 375 9.36 9.94 -15.96
N LEU A 376 10.09 10.07 -14.84
CA LEU A 376 10.92 11.24 -14.58
C LEU A 376 12.19 11.21 -15.43
N LYS A 377 12.31 12.15 -16.36
CA LYS A 377 13.51 12.27 -17.23
C LYS A 377 14.65 13.03 -16.57
N GLN A 378 14.29 14.00 -15.73
CA GLN A 378 15.22 14.85 -14.98
C GLN A 378 14.61 15.11 -13.61
N LEU A 379 15.48 15.21 -12.60
CA LEU A 379 15.09 15.52 -11.24
C LEU A 379 16.18 16.37 -10.59
N ASN A 380 15.83 17.60 -10.22
CA ASN A 380 16.76 18.48 -9.52
C ASN A 380 16.68 18.23 -8.01
N VAL A 381 17.68 17.55 -7.46
CA VAL A 381 17.86 17.31 -6.02
C VAL A 381 19.01 18.13 -5.42
N SER A 382 19.51 19.14 -6.12
CA SER A 382 20.65 19.95 -5.65
C SER A 382 20.36 20.71 -4.35
N SER A 383 19.09 20.97 -4.01
CA SER A 383 18.71 21.58 -2.72
C SER A 383 18.77 20.63 -1.53
N PHE A 384 18.92 19.32 -1.77
CA PHE A 384 18.84 18.32 -0.71
C PHE A 384 20.11 18.35 0.14
N ASN A 385 19.94 18.63 1.43
CA ASN A 385 20.94 18.37 2.45
C ASN A 385 20.59 17.05 3.14
N THR A 386 21.43 16.03 2.98
CA THR A 386 21.23 14.70 3.57
C THR A 386 22.10 14.43 4.81
N SER A 387 22.70 15.44 5.42
CA SER A 387 23.68 15.27 6.53
C SER A 387 23.11 14.62 7.80
N ASN A 388 21.79 14.47 7.88
CA ASN A 388 21.07 13.83 8.99
C ASN A 388 20.40 12.51 8.60
N VAL A 389 20.57 12.04 7.37
CA VAL A 389 19.98 10.80 6.86
C VAL A 389 20.86 9.60 7.21
N TYR A 390 20.23 8.51 7.68
CA TYR A 390 20.91 7.25 8.03
C TYR A 390 20.63 6.12 7.04
N ASP A 391 19.51 6.19 6.33
CA ASP A 391 19.00 5.13 5.44
C ASP A 391 18.59 5.75 4.10
N MET A 392 19.26 5.34 3.02
CA MET A 392 19.02 5.80 1.64
C MET A 392 18.60 4.67 0.69
N ARG A 393 18.20 3.52 1.24
CA ARG A 393 17.86 2.35 0.42
C ARG A 393 16.72 2.65 -0.55
N TYR A 394 16.82 2.09 -1.75
CA TYR A 394 15.81 2.17 -2.81
C TYR A 394 15.39 3.61 -3.21
N MET A 395 16.17 4.65 -2.88
CA MET A 395 15.73 6.04 -3.06
C MET A 395 15.32 6.36 -4.51
N PHE A 396 16.06 5.84 -5.50
CA PHE A 396 15.81 6.04 -6.93
C PHE A 396 15.59 4.72 -7.70
N ILE A 397 15.26 3.62 -7.02
CA ILE A 397 15.06 2.34 -7.73
C ILE A 397 14.02 2.49 -8.86
N ASP A 398 14.26 1.85 -10.00
CA ASP A 398 13.37 1.82 -11.18
C ASP A 398 12.95 3.21 -11.70
N CYS A 399 13.84 4.21 -11.56
CA CYS A 399 13.73 5.50 -12.23
C CYS A 399 14.29 5.40 -13.66
N ASP A 400 13.67 4.56 -14.50
CA ASP A 400 14.21 4.11 -15.78
C ASP A 400 14.57 5.25 -16.76
N GLU A 401 13.76 6.30 -16.86
CA GLU A 401 14.00 7.40 -17.81
C GLU A 401 14.96 8.49 -17.29
N LEU A 402 15.39 8.43 -16.03
CA LEU A 402 16.23 9.45 -15.42
C LEU A 402 17.62 9.44 -16.06
N ASN A 403 17.98 10.52 -16.76
CA ASN A 403 19.22 10.56 -17.55
C ASN A 403 20.43 11.19 -16.83
N GLN A 404 20.19 12.02 -15.81
CA GLN A 404 21.19 12.71 -15.03
C GLN A 404 20.66 12.99 -13.62
N LEU A 405 21.58 13.08 -12.66
CA LEU A 405 21.26 13.42 -11.28
C LEU A 405 22.44 14.19 -10.67
N ASP A 406 22.17 15.40 -10.18
CA ASP A 406 23.17 16.18 -9.43
C ASP A 406 23.08 15.83 -7.95
N LEU A 407 24.07 15.10 -7.45
CA LEU A 407 24.17 14.63 -6.07
C LEU A 407 25.18 15.44 -5.24
N SER A 408 25.65 16.60 -5.71
CA SER A 408 26.74 17.36 -5.07
C SER A 408 26.49 17.72 -3.59
N ASN A 409 25.23 17.90 -3.19
CA ASN A 409 24.83 18.20 -1.80
C ASN A 409 24.40 16.97 -0.97
N PHE A 410 24.59 15.76 -1.49
CA PHE A 410 24.36 14.53 -0.73
C PHE A 410 25.54 14.27 0.21
N TYR A 411 25.33 14.53 1.49
CA TYR A 411 26.26 14.20 2.58
C TYR A 411 25.89 12.82 3.14
N THR A 412 26.74 11.82 2.92
CA THR A 412 26.42 10.41 3.25
C THR A 412 27.17 9.85 4.47
N SER A 413 27.92 10.68 5.21
CA SER A 413 28.82 10.21 6.30
C SER A 413 28.13 9.51 7.48
N LYS A 414 26.78 9.56 7.55
CA LYS A 414 25.98 8.86 8.56
C LYS A 414 25.23 7.65 8.01
N VAL A 415 25.25 7.43 6.70
CA VAL A 415 24.47 6.40 6.03
C VAL A 415 25.08 5.03 6.30
N THR A 416 24.23 4.06 6.69
CA THR A 416 24.65 2.67 6.93
C THR A 416 24.14 1.69 5.87
N ASP A 417 23.09 2.06 5.14
CA ASP A 417 22.46 1.24 4.09
C ASP A 417 22.25 2.05 2.81
N MET A 418 22.89 1.61 1.72
CA MET A 418 22.77 2.16 0.37
C MET A 418 22.23 1.11 -0.62
N SER A 419 21.63 0.02 -0.12
CA SER A 419 21.14 -1.07 -0.95
C SER A 419 20.08 -0.58 -1.94
N HIS A 420 20.17 -1.06 -3.18
CA HIS A 420 19.27 -0.72 -4.29
C HIS A 420 19.15 0.77 -4.65
N MET A 421 19.99 1.67 -4.12
CA MET A 421 19.78 3.12 -4.22
C MET A 421 19.51 3.62 -5.66
N PHE A 422 20.23 3.08 -6.65
CA PHE A 422 20.08 3.40 -8.08
C PHE A 422 19.68 2.18 -8.93
N SER A 423 19.22 1.08 -8.31
CA SER A 423 18.87 -0.13 -9.05
C SER A 423 17.83 0.17 -10.13
N GLY A 424 17.97 -0.37 -11.33
CA GLY A 424 17.03 -0.14 -12.43
C GLY A 424 17.09 1.25 -13.08
N CYS A 425 17.99 2.16 -12.65
CA CYS A 425 18.17 3.47 -13.30
C CYS A 425 18.86 3.37 -14.68
N SER A 426 18.20 2.72 -15.64
CA SER A 426 18.75 2.34 -16.95
C SER A 426 19.02 3.54 -17.86
N GLY A 427 18.36 4.68 -17.64
CA GLY A 427 18.57 5.94 -18.36
C GLY A 427 19.83 6.71 -17.97
N LEU A 428 20.40 6.46 -16.78
CA LEU A 428 21.58 7.17 -16.30
C LEU A 428 22.79 6.82 -17.16
N ASN A 429 23.32 7.80 -17.90
CA ASN A 429 24.54 7.63 -18.70
C ASN A 429 25.82 7.99 -17.93
N LYS A 430 25.71 8.89 -16.96
CA LYS A 430 26.76 9.36 -16.07
C LYS A 430 26.16 9.60 -14.69
N LEU A 431 26.95 9.29 -13.66
CA LEU A 431 26.59 9.55 -12.28
C LEU A 431 27.84 10.01 -11.53
N ASP A 432 27.78 11.20 -10.92
CA ASP A 432 28.86 11.69 -10.05
C ASP A 432 28.51 11.38 -8.60
N ILE A 433 29.32 10.51 -7.99
CA ILE A 433 29.24 10.07 -6.59
C ILE A 433 30.57 10.31 -5.87
N SER A 434 31.39 11.23 -6.38
CA SER A 434 32.71 11.50 -5.82
C SER A 434 32.66 12.09 -4.41
N ASN A 435 31.53 12.68 -4.01
CA ASN A 435 31.30 13.21 -2.67
C ASN A 435 30.78 12.17 -1.66
N PHE A 436 30.50 10.94 -2.07
CA PHE A 436 29.96 9.91 -1.17
C PHE A 436 31.03 9.45 -0.18
N ASP A 437 30.77 9.65 1.10
CA ASP A 437 31.46 9.00 2.21
C ASP A 437 30.72 7.70 2.53
N THR A 438 31.34 6.56 2.22
CA THR A 438 30.79 5.22 2.48
C THR A 438 31.41 4.55 3.71
N SER A 439 32.19 5.28 4.51
CA SER A 439 33.00 4.72 5.61
C SER A 439 32.19 4.07 6.75
N ARG A 440 30.86 4.18 6.73
CA ARG A 440 29.93 3.55 7.69
C ARG A 440 28.93 2.59 7.06
N VAL A 441 28.98 2.42 5.74
CA VAL A 441 28.01 1.59 5.03
C VAL A 441 28.31 0.11 5.26
N ILE A 442 27.26 -0.64 5.55
CA ILE A 442 27.28 -2.08 5.84
C ILE A 442 26.66 -2.86 4.65
N GLU A 443 25.58 -2.33 4.08
CA GLU A 443 24.79 -2.97 3.00
C GLU A 443 24.88 -2.14 1.70
N MET A 444 25.37 -2.75 0.60
CA MET A 444 25.50 -2.13 -0.74
C MET A 444 24.98 -3.04 -1.88
N GLN A 445 24.27 -4.11 -1.57
CA GLN A 445 23.69 -5.01 -2.57
C GLN A 445 22.80 -4.23 -3.54
N TYR A 446 22.87 -4.61 -4.82
CA TYR A 446 22.12 -4.01 -5.91
C TYR A 446 22.32 -2.49 -6.13
N MET A 447 23.26 -1.81 -5.46
CA MET A 447 23.34 -0.35 -5.47
C MET A 447 23.26 0.28 -6.88
N PHE A 448 23.89 -0.36 -7.87
CA PHE A 448 23.87 0.04 -9.28
C PHE A 448 23.33 -1.06 -10.21
N SER A 449 22.62 -2.07 -9.69
CA SER A 449 22.07 -3.15 -10.51
C SER A 449 21.19 -2.58 -11.61
N GLU A 450 21.28 -3.12 -12.82
CA GLU A 450 20.48 -2.73 -13.99
C GLU A 450 20.62 -1.26 -14.42
N CYS A 451 21.66 -0.56 -13.95
CA CYS A 451 22.12 0.73 -14.50
C CYS A 451 22.76 0.56 -15.89
N SER A 452 22.03 -0.01 -16.83
CA SER A 452 22.51 -0.41 -18.17
C SER A 452 22.89 0.77 -19.07
N GLY A 453 22.55 2.00 -18.69
CA GLY A 453 22.97 3.23 -19.36
C GLY A 453 24.41 3.67 -19.04
N LEU A 454 24.94 3.30 -17.87
CA LEU A 454 26.21 3.82 -17.38
C LEU A 454 27.39 3.31 -18.22
N THR A 455 28.23 4.22 -18.70
CA THR A 455 29.45 3.87 -19.47
C THR A 455 30.71 3.78 -18.62
N SER A 456 30.72 4.49 -17.49
CA SER A 456 31.81 4.55 -16.52
C SER A 456 31.28 4.99 -15.15
N LEU A 457 31.97 4.62 -14.07
CA LEU A 457 31.65 5.03 -12.70
C LEU A 457 32.96 5.24 -11.90
N ASP A 458 33.08 6.38 -11.22
CA ASP A 458 34.25 6.67 -10.35
C ASP A 458 33.95 6.25 -8.91
N LEU A 459 34.70 5.27 -8.41
CA LEU A 459 34.55 4.68 -7.07
C LEU A 459 35.76 4.95 -6.15
N LYS A 460 36.67 5.86 -6.52
CA LYS A 460 37.95 6.05 -5.82
C LYS A 460 37.81 6.38 -4.33
N ASN A 461 36.71 7.00 -3.92
CA ASN A 461 36.44 7.43 -2.55
C ASN A 461 35.64 6.40 -1.73
N PHE A 462 35.24 5.28 -2.33
CA PHE A 462 34.52 4.23 -1.61
C PHE A 462 35.46 3.57 -0.59
N ASN A 463 35.04 3.64 0.67
CA ASN A 463 35.56 2.83 1.76
C ASN A 463 34.54 1.73 2.07
N THR A 464 34.93 0.47 1.88
CA THR A 464 34.05 -0.69 2.06
C THR A 464 34.44 -1.57 3.24
N GLN A 465 35.28 -1.07 4.16
CA GLN A 465 35.84 -1.88 5.27
C GLN A 465 34.77 -2.52 6.18
N TYR A 466 33.56 -1.95 6.27
CA TYR A 466 32.45 -2.50 7.06
C TYR A 466 31.40 -3.22 6.23
N VAL A 467 31.55 -3.26 4.91
CA VAL A 467 30.57 -3.88 4.02
C VAL A 467 30.64 -5.39 4.17
N THR A 468 29.51 -6.00 4.52
CA THR A 468 29.36 -7.46 4.61
C THR A 468 28.70 -8.05 3.37
N ASN A 469 27.98 -7.21 2.62
CA ASN A 469 27.11 -7.64 1.53
C ASN A 469 27.17 -6.68 0.32
N MET A 470 27.62 -7.20 -0.83
CA MET A 470 27.74 -6.45 -2.09
C MET A 470 27.30 -7.27 -3.32
N HIS A 471 26.44 -8.27 -3.11
CA HIS A 471 25.92 -9.06 -4.22
C HIS A 471 25.11 -8.21 -5.21
N MET A 472 25.15 -8.58 -6.48
CA MET A 472 24.48 -7.88 -7.58
C MET A 472 24.80 -6.37 -7.70
N MET A 473 25.84 -5.85 -7.05
CA MET A 473 26.10 -4.40 -6.99
C MET A 473 26.18 -3.74 -8.37
N PHE A 474 26.74 -4.43 -9.37
CA PHE A 474 26.86 -3.96 -10.76
C PHE A 474 26.17 -4.89 -11.77
N LYS A 475 25.26 -5.76 -11.31
CA LYS A 475 24.58 -6.71 -12.20
C LYS A 475 23.91 -5.96 -13.36
N ASN A 476 24.01 -6.47 -14.58
CA ASN A 476 23.41 -5.93 -15.80
C ASN A 476 23.78 -4.46 -16.11
N CYS A 477 24.92 -3.95 -15.61
CA CYS A 477 25.52 -2.70 -16.06
C CYS A 477 26.17 -2.85 -17.45
N SER A 478 25.37 -3.21 -18.45
CA SER A 478 25.84 -3.76 -19.72
C SER A 478 26.65 -2.81 -20.60
N LYS A 479 26.57 -1.48 -20.38
CA LYS A 479 27.38 -0.47 -21.09
C LYS A 479 28.67 -0.06 -20.35
N LEU A 480 28.91 -0.54 -19.12
CA LEU A 480 30.16 -0.23 -18.41
C LEU A 480 31.33 -0.83 -19.17
N THR A 481 32.23 0.02 -19.65
CA THR A 481 33.43 -0.42 -20.40
C THR A 481 34.66 -0.61 -19.50
N ARG A 482 34.68 0.10 -18.37
CA ARG A 482 35.74 0.10 -17.36
C ARG A 482 35.12 0.33 -15.99
N LEU A 483 35.67 -0.31 -14.97
CA LEU A 483 35.27 -0.13 -13.59
C LEU A 483 36.51 -0.33 -12.70
N ASN A 484 36.79 0.64 -11.84
CA ASN A 484 37.90 0.55 -10.90
C ASN A 484 37.38 0.22 -9.51
N VAL A 485 37.65 -1.00 -9.03
CA VAL A 485 37.27 -1.49 -7.70
C VAL A 485 38.48 -1.69 -6.78
N SER A 486 39.65 -1.15 -7.14
CA SER A 486 40.90 -1.33 -6.36
C SER A 486 40.91 -0.65 -4.98
N SER A 487 39.94 0.23 -4.70
CA SER A 487 39.74 0.81 -3.37
C SER A 487 38.97 -0.09 -2.41
N PHE A 488 38.33 -1.16 -2.92
CA PHE A 488 37.45 -1.98 -2.09
C PHE A 488 38.26 -2.84 -1.12
N ASP A 489 37.95 -2.69 0.17
CA ASP A 489 38.26 -3.67 1.20
C ASP A 489 37.11 -4.67 1.28
N THR A 490 37.38 -5.94 0.98
CA THR A 490 36.38 -7.02 0.97
C THR A 490 36.56 -8.02 2.10
N SER A 491 37.44 -7.77 3.08
CA SER A 491 37.79 -8.77 4.11
C SER A 491 36.60 -9.23 4.97
N ASN A 492 35.59 -8.35 5.11
CA ASN A 492 34.35 -8.61 5.85
C ASN A 492 33.19 -9.08 4.97
N VAL A 493 33.38 -9.15 3.65
CA VAL A 493 32.32 -9.54 2.71
C VAL A 493 32.08 -11.05 2.79
N VAL A 494 30.81 -11.41 2.99
CA VAL A 494 30.35 -12.82 3.01
C VAL A 494 29.68 -13.20 1.69
N SER A 495 29.08 -12.24 0.99
CA SER A 495 28.28 -12.44 -0.21
C SER A 495 28.62 -11.46 -1.34
N MET A 496 29.00 -11.99 -2.50
CA MET A 496 29.28 -11.24 -3.74
C MET A 496 28.77 -11.96 -5.01
N TYR A 497 27.77 -12.83 -4.87
CA TYR A 497 27.17 -13.53 -6.01
C TYR A 497 26.58 -12.51 -7.02
N HIS A 498 26.66 -12.83 -8.32
CA HIS A 498 26.25 -11.96 -9.43
C HIS A 498 26.87 -10.53 -9.45
N MET A 499 27.93 -10.22 -8.67
CA MET A 499 28.42 -8.84 -8.51
C MET A 499 28.67 -8.09 -9.84
N PHE A 500 29.21 -8.77 -10.85
CA PHE A 500 29.47 -8.23 -12.19
C PHE A 500 28.66 -8.92 -13.29
N SER A 501 27.70 -9.78 -12.93
CA SER A 501 26.90 -10.55 -13.89
C SER A 501 26.25 -9.63 -14.93
N GLY A 502 26.34 -9.93 -16.22
CA GLY A 502 25.76 -9.14 -17.31
C GLY A 502 26.49 -7.83 -17.62
N CYS A 503 27.67 -7.57 -17.04
CA CYS A 503 28.56 -6.46 -17.44
C CYS A 503 29.23 -6.73 -18.80
N SER A 504 28.42 -6.92 -19.84
CA SER A 504 28.85 -7.48 -21.12
C SER A 504 29.83 -6.59 -21.89
N SER A 505 29.95 -5.29 -21.61
CA SER A 505 30.93 -4.38 -22.22
C SER A 505 32.27 -4.27 -21.48
N LEU A 506 32.39 -4.85 -20.28
CA LEU A 506 33.58 -4.73 -19.46
C LEU A 506 34.74 -5.51 -20.09
N ARG A 507 35.91 -4.87 -20.24
CA ARG A 507 37.07 -5.47 -20.93
C ARG A 507 38.10 -6.08 -19.98
N SER A 508 38.23 -5.52 -18.79
CA SER A 508 39.20 -5.90 -17.76
C SER A 508 38.69 -5.46 -16.40
N LEU A 509 39.11 -6.15 -15.33
CA LEU A 509 38.79 -5.80 -13.96
C LEU A 509 40.01 -6.05 -13.06
N GLU A 510 40.36 -5.07 -12.24
CA GLU A 510 41.48 -5.16 -11.30
C GLU A 510 40.96 -5.65 -9.94
N LEU A 511 41.34 -6.88 -9.56
CA LEU A 511 40.83 -7.57 -8.37
C LEU A 511 41.92 -7.92 -7.35
N SER A 512 43.17 -7.46 -7.53
CA SER A 512 44.30 -7.88 -6.68
C SER A 512 44.14 -7.55 -5.20
N ARG A 513 43.23 -6.64 -4.82
CA ARG A 513 42.96 -6.29 -3.41
C ARG A 513 41.78 -7.02 -2.77
N PHE A 514 41.08 -7.86 -3.53
CA PHE A 514 39.96 -8.62 -2.99
C PHE A 514 40.48 -9.70 -2.04
N ASP A 515 40.11 -9.59 -0.77
CA ASP A 515 40.16 -10.68 0.20
C ASP A 515 38.82 -11.41 0.17
N THR A 516 38.80 -12.63 -0.38
CA THR A 516 37.59 -13.47 -0.43
C THR A 516 37.57 -14.53 0.66
N SER A 517 38.45 -14.48 1.65
CA SER A 517 38.60 -15.53 2.67
C SER A 517 37.36 -15.73 3.56
N SER A 518 36.50 -14.71 3.64
CA SER A 518 35.22 -14.73 4.35
C SER A 518 34.03 -15.13 3.47
N VAL A 519 34.19 -15.15 2.14
CA VAL A 519 33.09 -15.33 1.17
C VAL A 519 32.61 -16.77 1.14
N THR A 520 31.29 -16.96 1.22
CA THR A 520 30.62 -18.26 1.05
C THR A 520 29.79 -18.35 -0.23
N MET A 521 29.31 -17.21 -0.75
CA MET A 521 28.47 -17.11 -1.97
C MET A 521 29.15 -16.21 -3.02
N MET A 522 29.54 -16.80 -4.15
CA MET A 522 30.26 -16.15 -5.27
C MET A 522 29.81 -16.71 -6.64
N ASP A 523 28.70 -17.46 -6.67
CA ASP A 523 28.14 -17.98 -7.90
C ASP A 523 27.73 -16.83 -8.85
N ASN A 524 27.73 -17.12 -10.16
CA ASN A 524 27.40 -16.15 -11.22
C ASN A 524 28.22 -14.84 -11.22
N MET A 525 29.33 -14.72 -10.48
CA MET A 525 30.02 -13.43 -10.28
C MET A 525 30.40 -12.72 -11.57
N PHE A 526 30.82 -13.45 -12.60
CA PHE A 526 31.23 -12.93 -13.91
C PHE A 526 30.34 -13.43 -15.06
N ASP A 527 29.19 -14.04 -14.75
CA ASP A 527 28.25 -14.55 -15.74
C ASP A 527 27.87 -13.49 -16.79
N GLY A 528 28.00 -13.78 -18.08
CA GLY A 528 27.66 -12.86 -19.17
C GLY A 528 28.64 -11.70 -19.38
N CYS A 529 29.82 -11.71 -18.74
CA CYS A 529 30.90 -10.74 -18.98
C CYS A 529 31.62 -11.01 -20.33
N SER A 530 30.87 -10.96 -21.42
CA SER A 530 31.30 -11.48 -22.73
C SER A 530 32.47 -10.72 -23.38
N ASN A 531 32.75 -9.47 -22.99
CA ASN A 531 33.91 -8.74 -23.47
C ASN A 531 35.15 -8.84 -22.58
N LEU A 532 35.09 -9.54 -21.44
CA LEU A 532 36.21 -9.70 -20.53
C LEU A 532 37.27 -10.61 -21.19
N SER A 533 38.46 -10.08 -21.43
CA SER A 533 39.54 -10.82 -22.11
C SER A 533 40.64 -11.32 -21.18
N ASN A 534 40.74 -10.76 -19.97
CA ASN A 534 41.69 -11.17 -18.95
C ASN A 534 41.07 -10.96 -17.56
N LEU A 535 41.39 -11.86 -16.63
CA LEU A 535 40.93 -11.82 -15.26
C LEU A 535 41.99 -12.44 -14.34
N ASP A 536 42.55 -11.63 -13.45
CA ASP A 536 43.49 -12.10 -12.42
C ASP A 536 42.73 -12.45 -11.13
N LEU A 537 42.80 -13.72 -10.73
CA LEU A 537 42.16 -14.27 -9.54
C LEU A 537 43.18 -14.85 -8.55
N SER A 538 44.46 -14.47 -8.64
CA SER A 538 45.55 -15.10 -7.87
C SER A 538 45.37 -15.00 -6.35
N ASN A 539 44.61 -14.00 -5.88
CA ASN A 539 44.35 -13.70 -4.48
C ASN A 539 43.02 -14.27 -3.95
N PHE A 540 42.22 -14.91 -4.82
CA PHE A 540 40.95 -15.50 -4.39
C PHE A 540 41.19 -16.72 -3.50
N ASN A 541 40.61 -16.68 -2.31
CA ASN A 541 40.49 -17.81 -1.40
C ASN A 541 39.06 -18.37 -1.47
N THR A 542 38.89 -19.52 -2.12
CA THR A 542 37.57 -20.16 -2.29
C THR A 542 37.30 -21.26 -1.25
N SER A 543 38.11 -21.40 -0.20
CA SER A 543 38.03 -22.53 0.77
C SER A 543 36.73 -22.61 1.58
N ARG A 544 35.89 -21.57 1.52
CA ARG A 544 34.58 -21.49 2.16
C ARG A 544 33.41 -21.48 1.19
N VAL A 545 33.66 -21.42 -0.12
CA VAL A 545 32.63 -21.35 -1.16
C VAL A 545 31.94 -22.72 -1.29
N ILE A 546 30.60 -22.68 -1.37
CA ILE A 546 29.74 -23.88 -1.49
C ILE A 546 29.17 -24.01 -2.90
N GLU A 547 28.92 -22.88 -3.56
CA GLU A 547 28.24 -22.80 -4.85
C GLU A 547 29.10 -22.04 -5.86
N MET A 548 29.34 -22.63 -7.03
CA MET A 548 30.15 -22.05 -8.13
C MET A 548 29.42 -22.10 -9.49
N GLN A 549 28.11 -22.35 -9.49
CA GLN A 549 27.34 -22.37 -10.73
C GLN A 549 27.47 -21.06 -11.50
N TYR A 550 27.52 -21.16 -12.83
CA TYR A 550 27.55 -20.03 -13.76
C TYR A 550 28.69 -19.01 -13.56
N MET A 551 29.68 -19.28 -12.72
CA MET A 551 30.68 -18.27 -12.27
C MET A 551 31.33 -17.51 -13.44
N PHE A 552 31.64 -18.21 -14.54
CA PHE A 552 32.23 -17.66 -15.77
C PHE A 552 31.36 -17.93 -17.01
N ARG A 553 30.07 -18.22 -16.87
CA ARG A 553 29.21 -18.49 -18.03
C ARG A 553 29.28 -17.31 -19.01
N ASP A 554 29.36 -17.59 -20.30
CA ASP A 554 29.38 -16.63 -21.41
C ASP A 554 30.50 -15.55 -21.33
N CYS A 555 31.60 -15.84 -20.62
CA CYS A 555 32.86 -15.08 -20.71
C CYS A 555 33.59 -15.37 -22.02
N SER A 556 32.94 -15.08 -23.15
CA SER A 556 33.30 -15.61 -24.46
C SER A 556 34.62 -15.11 -25.03
N LYS A 557 35.17 -13.98 -24.55
CA LYS A 557 36.48 -13.45 -24.95
C LYS A 557 37.65 -13.84 -24.04
N LEU A 558 37.41 -14.62 -22.98
CA LEU A 558 38.46 -15.04 -22.08
C LEU A 558 39.31 -16.14 -22.74
N GLU A 559 40.56 -15.83 -23.07
CA GLU A 559 41.47 -16.77 -23.74
C GLU A 559 42.21 -17.69 -22.77
N GLN A 560 42.49 -17.18 -21.57
CA GLN A 560 43.20 -17.87 -20.49
C GLN A 560 42.57 -17.51 -19.15
N LEU A 561 42.62 -18.46 -18.22
CA LEU A 561 42.10 -18.29 -16.87
C LEU A 561 42.93 -19.12 -15.90
N ASP A 562 43.65 -18.47 -14.98
CA ASP A 562 44.35 -19.15 -13.89
C ASP A 562 43.43 -19.31 -12.68
N ILE A 563 43.03 -20.55 -12.43
CA ILE A 563 42.21 -20.98 -11.28
C ILE A 563 42.89 -22.13 -10.54
N SER A 564 44.20 -22.33 -10.73
CA SER A 564 44.97 -23.42 -10.13
C SER A 564 44.92 -23.42 -8.60
N ARG A 565 44.67 -22.26 -7.98
CA ARG A 565 44.58 -22.07 -6.52
C ARG A 565 43.18 -22.29 -5.93
N PHE A 566 42.17 -22.50 -6.76
CA PHE A 566 40.81 -22.69 -6.27
C PHE A 566 40.72 -23.96 -5.42
N LYS A 567 40.19 -23.79 -4.21
CA LYS A 567 39.85 -24.87 -3.28
C LYS A 567 38.36 -25.18 -3.42
N THR A 568 38.03 -26.37 -3.91
CA THR A 568 36.64 -26.75 -4.23
C THR A 568 36.09 -27.88 -3.36
N SER A 569 36.81 -28.32 -2.32
CA SER A 569 36.41 -29.48 -1.48
C SER A 569 35.12 -29.32 -0.67
N LYS A 570 34.50 -28.14 -0.70
CA LYS A 570 33.18 -27.85 -0.13
C LYS A 570 32.12 -27.54 -1.17
N VAL A 571 32.50 -27.43 -2.43
CA VAL A 571 31.60 -27.06 -3.51
C VAL A 571 30.68 -28.23 -3.82
N THR A 572 29.38 -27.96 -3.86
CA THR A 572 28.35 -28.96 -4.19
C THR A 572 27.75 -28.74 -5.58
N ASN A 573 27.84 -27.53 -6.13
CA ASN A 573 27.26 -27.16 -7.43
C ASN A 573 28.26 -26.44 -8.34
N MET A 574 28.51 -27.00 -9.54
CA MET A 574 29.38 -26.44 -10.60
C MET A 574 28.64 -26.32 -11.95
N ARG A 575 27.32 -26.35 -11.95
CA ARG A 575 26.47 -26.29 -13.15
C ARG A 575 26.82 -25.04 -13.98
N TYR A 576 27.04 -25.21 -15.29
CA TYR A 576 27.41 -24.14 -16.23
C TYR A 576 28.66 -23.30 -15.88
N MET A 577 29.53 -23.72 -14.95
CA MET A 577 30.61 -22.87 -14.42
C MET A 577 31.46 -22.16 -15.50
N PHE A 578 31.79 -22.85 -16.60
CA PHE A 578 32.56 -22.31 -17.73
C PHE A 578 31.76 -22.27 -19.05
N SER A 579 30.45 -22.50 -19.00
CA SER A 579 29.67 -22.64 -20.24
C SER A 579 29.78 -21.40 -21.11
N GLY A 580 29.98 -21.53 -22.42
CA GLY A 580 30.08 -20.38 -23.33
C GLY A 580 31.43 -19.65 -23.31
N CYS A 581 32.42 -20.12 -22.53
CA CYS A 581 33.83 -19.66 -22.60
C CYS A 581 34.50 -20.11 -23.91
N SER A 582 33.99 -19.61 -25.04
CA SER A 582 34.31 -20.12 -26.38
C SER A 582 35.73 -19.80 -26.87
N SER A 583 36.40 -18.80 -26.30
CA SER A 583 37.81 -18.47 -26.63
C SER A 583 38.84 -19.16 -25.74
N LEU A 584 38.41 -19.83 -24.67
CA LEU A 584 39.32 -20.46 -23.71
C LEU A 584 40.02 -21.64 -24.38
N ASN A 585 41.34 -21.52 -24.59
CA ASN A 585 42.12 -22.53 -25.33
C ASN A 585 42.82 -23.56 -24.43
N LYS A 586 43.03 -23.22 -23.16
CA LYS A 586 43.61 -24.08 -22.13
C LYS A 586 42.96 -23.76 -20.79
N LEU A 587 42.71 -24.80 -20.00
CA LEU A 587 42.18 -24.67 -18.65
C LEU A 587 42.83 -25.71 -17.74
N ASP A 588 43.45 -25.24 -16.65
CA ASP A 588 44.01 -26.12 -15.61
C ASP A 588 43.02 -26.19 -14.43
N ILE A 589 42.47 -27.39 -14.22
CA ILE A 589 41.53 -27.75 -13.15
C ILE A 589 42.06 -28.93 -12.33
N SER A 590 43.38 -29.18 -12.37
CA SER A 590 44.02 -30.27 -11.64
C SER A 590 43.86 -30.17 -10.12
N SER A 591 43.63 -28.95 -9.60
CA SER A 591 43.40 -28.67 -8.18
C SER A 591 41.96 -28.93 -7.70
N PHE A 592 41.02 -29.15 -8.62
CA PHE A 592 39.62 -29.30 -8.26
C PHE A 592 39.38 -30.63 -7.52
N ASP A 593 38.91 -30.53 -6.29
CA ASP A 593 38.27 -31.61 -5.54
C ASP A 593 36.76 -31.55 -5.80
N THR A 594 36.24 -32.49 -6.57
CA THR A 594 34.81 -32.59 -6.91
C THR A 594 34.06 -33.62 -6.06
N SER A 595 34.68 -34.17 -5.01
CA SER A 595 34.13 -35.29 -4.24
C SER A 595 32.76 -35.04 -3.60
N LYS A 596 32.38 -33.78 -3.41
CA LYS A 596 31.08 -33.33 -2.89
C LYS A 596 30.13 -32.74 -3.92
N VAL A 597 30.55 -32.67 -5.19
CA VAL A 597 29.76 -32.06 -6.25
C VAL A 597 28.62 -33.01 -6.62
N THR A 598 27.39 -32.50 -6.62
CA THR A 598 26.19 -33.24 -6.97
C THR A 598 25.64 -32.85 -8.34
N ASP A 599 25.87 -31.60 -8.79
CA ASP A 599 25.48 -31.10 -10.11
C ASP A 599 26.68 -30.43 -10.83
N MET A 600 27.02 -30.95 -12.01
CA MET A 600 28.00 -30.38 -12.95
C MET A 600 27.46 -30.32 -14.38
N SER A 601 26.14 -30.27 -14.52
CA SER A 601 25.47 -30.19 -15.81
C SER A 601 25.96 -28.97 -16.58
N HIS A 602 26.25 -29.14 -17.87
CA HIS A 602 26.76 -28.09 -18.75
C HIS A 602 28.03 -27.37 -18.28
N MET A 603 28.81 -27.93 -17.35
CA MET A 603 29.99 -27.25 -16.76
C MET A 603 30.94 -26.65 -17.81
N PHE A 604 31.16 -27.35 -18.94
CA PHE A 604 32.01 -26.91 -20.05
C PHE A 604 31.23 -26.72 -21.37
N ALA A 605 29.90 -26.71 -21.35
CA ALA A 605 29.11 -26.61 -22.58
C ALA A 605 29.49 -25.37 -23.40
N TYR A 606 29.63 -25.50 -24.72
CA TYR A 606 30.02 -24.45 -25.66
C TYR A 606 31.45 -23.89 -25.48
N CYS A 607 32.32 -24.57 -24.74
CA CYS A 607 33.76 -24.25 -24.66
C CYS A 607 34.48 -24.64 -25.96
N SER A 608 34.16 -23.96 -27.05
CA SER A 608 34.65 -24.30 -28.39
C SER A 608 36.15 -24.05 -28.58
N GLY A 609 36.83 -23.32 -27.70
CA GLY A 609 38.27 -23.08 -27.78
C GLY A 609 39.12 -24.25 -27.28
N LEU A 610 38.57 -25.10 -26.41
CA LEU A 610 39.32 -26.19 -25.78
C LEU A 610 39.54 -27.34 -26.79
N SER A 611 40.79 -27.67 -27.07
CA SER A 611 41.15 -28.87 -27.84
C SER A 611 41.32 -30.10 -26.96
N GLN A 612 41.76 -29.91 -25.72
CA GLN A 612 41.96 -30.97 -24.74
C GLN A 612 41.58 -30.48 -23.35
N LEU A 613 41.12 -31.38 -22.48
CA LEU A 613 40.86 -31.06 -21.08
C LEU A 613 41.25 -32.24 -20.19
N ASP A 614 41.93 -31.96 -19.09
CA ASP A 614 42.26 -32.95 -18.06
C ASP A 614 41.34 -32.81 -16.85
N ILE A 615 40.44 -33.79 -16.69
CA ILE A 615 39.52 -33.93 -15.56
C ILE A 615 39.93 -35.08 -14.63
N SER A 616 41.18 -35.52 -14.67
CA SER A 616 41.64 -36.69 -13.89
C SER A 616 41.69 -36.43 -12.39
N SER A 617 41.58 -35.18 -11.94
CA SER A 617 41.37 -34.86 -10.53
C SER A 617 39.94 -35.18 -10.05
N PHE A 618 38.98 -35.31 -10.96
CA PHE A 618 37.57 -35.38 -10.60
C PHE A 618 37.22 -36.71 -9.91
N ASN A 619 36.58 -36.60 -8.75
CA ASN A 619 35.82 -37.66 -8.12
C ASN A 619 34.33 -37.35 -8.31
N THR A 620 33.63 -38.16 -9.10
CA THR A 620 32.21 -37.92 -9.42
C THR A 620 31.27 -38.86 -8.67
N SER A 621 31.74 -39.50 -7.59
CA SER A 621 30.94 -40.46 -6.83
C SER A 621 29.64 -39.89 -6.24
N GLU A 622 29.55 -38.59 -5.99
CA GLU A 622 28.33 -37.93 -5.48
C GLU A 622 27.51 -37.22 -6.58
N VAL A 623 27.98 -37.23 -7.83
CA VAL A 623 27.32 -36.53 -8.94
C VAL A 623 26.04 -37.27 -9.33
N THR A 624 24.94 -36.52 -9.38
CA THR A 624 23.62 -37.01 -9.81
C THR A 624 23.19 -36.38 -11.14
N HIS A 625 23.66 -35.17 -11.45
CA HIS A 625 23.33 -34.42 -12.67
C HIS A 625 24.62 -34.05 -13.43
N MET A 626 24.77 -34.59 -14.65
CA MET A 626 25.93 -34.41 -15.53
C MET A 626 25.51 -34.12 -16.99
N GLY A 627 24.21 -33.91 -17.23
CA GLY A 627 23.65 -33.64 -18.55
C GLY A 627 24.40 -32.52 -19.28
N GLY A 628 24.75 -32.75 -20.53
CA GLY A 628 25.39 -31.75 -21.38
C GLY A 628 26.75 -31.22 -20.91
N MET A 629 27.48 -31.90 -20.02
CA MET A 629 28.76 -31.40 -19.45
C MET A 629 29.75 -30.85 -20.48
N PHE A 630 29.85 -31.47 -21.67
CA PHE A 630 30.68 -31.04 -22.80
C PHE A 630 29.86 -30.65 -24.04
N TYR A 631 28.58 -30.29 -23.87
CA TYR A 631 27.66 -30.03 -24.97
C TYR A 631 28.22 -28.98 -25.93
N THR A 632 28.36 -29.32 -27.20
CA THR A 632 28.84 -28.46 -28.30
C THR A 632 30.25 -27.89 -28.05
N CYS A 633 31.15 -28.67 -27.45
CA CYS A 633 32.59 -28.38 -27.44
C CYS A 633 33.22 -28.74 -28.78
N LEU A 634 33.09 -27.86 -29.78
CA LEU A 634 33.38 -28.18 -31.19
C LEU A 634 34.82 -28.62 -31.48
N ASN A 635 35.79 -28.15 -30.68
CA ASN A 635 37.21 -28.46 -30.90
C ASN A 635 37.78 -29.53 -29.97
N ILE A 636 37.03 -30.01 -28.98
CA ILE A 636 37.55 -30.99 -28.02
C ILE A 636 37.86 -32.30 -28.76
N SER A 637 39.12 -32.72 -28.74
CA SER A 637 39.59 -33.96 -29.34
C SER A 637 39.96 -35.01 -28.30
N THR A 638 40.36 -34.59 -27.10
CA THR A 638 40.83 -35.48 -26.03
C THR A 638 40.33 -35.00 -24.68
N ILE A 639 39.76 -35.92 -23.89
CA ILE A 639 39.41 -35.69 -22.50
C ILE A 639 40.17 -36.71 -21.66
N TYR A 640 40.99 -36.24 -20.72
CA TYR A 640 41.73 -37.10 -19.82
C TYR A 640 40.94 -37.31 -18.53
N ALA A 641 40.83 -38.57 -18.06
CA ALA A 641 40.17 -38.90 -16.81
C ALA A 641 40.89 -40.06 -16.11
N ASN A 642 40.50 -40.33 -14.86
CA ASN A 642 40.94 -41.53 -14.13
C ASN A 642 39.72 -42.36 -13.66
N ASN A 643 39.99 -43.43 -12.93
CA ASN A 643 38.94 -44.35 -12.44
C ASN A 643 38.08 -43.78 -11.30
N LYS A 644 38.37 -42.60 -10.76
CA LYS A 644 37.50 -41.90 -9.79
C LYS A 644 36.35 -41.17 -10.49
N PHE A 645 36.41 -41.02 -11.82
CA PHE A 645 35.27 -40.58 -12.61
C PHE A 645 34.27 -41.75 -12.74
N ASN A 646 33.31 -41.82 -11.81
CA ASN A 646 32.24 -42.80 -11.77
C ASN A 646 30.87 -42.14 -12.07
N VAL A 647 30.02 -42.83 -12.80
CA VAL A 647 28.70 -42.36 -13.25
C VAL A 647 27.54 -43.14 -12.64
N ASP A 648 27.78 -44.09 -11.72
CA ASP A 648 26.76 -44.98 -11.15
C ASP A 648 25.59 -44.24 -10.47
N ASN A 649 25.86 -43.07 -9.88
CA ASN A 649 24.85 -42.26 -9.19
C ASN A 649 24.18 -41.20 -10.09
N VAL A 650 24.59 -41.11 -11.37
CA VAL A 650 24.06 -40.12 -12.30
C VAL A 650 22.67 -40.54 -12.79
N ILE A 651 21.67 -39.72 -12.48
CA ILE A 651 20.29 -39.91 -12.93
C ILE A 651 19.94 -39.07 -14.15
N GLU A 652 20.63 -37.93 -14.35
CA GLU A 652 20.49 -37.07 -15.53
C GLU A 652 21.84 -36.93 -16.24
N GLY A 653 22.00 -37.65 -17.36
CA GLY A 653 23.27 -37.79 -18.07
C GLY A 653 23.11 -37.76 -19.59
N ASP A 654 22.08 -37.07 -20.09
CA ASP A 654 21.82 -36.97 -21.51
C ASP A 654 22.73 -35.93 -22.19
N ASN A 655 23.06 -36.15 -23.46
CA ASN A 655 23.75 -35.21 -24.33
C ASN A 655 25.12 -34.70 -23.84
N ILE A 656 25.80 -35.43 -22.95
CA ILE A 656 27.12 -35.06 -22.37
C ILE A 656 28.11 -34.61 -23.44
N PHE A 657 28.22 -35.35 -24.54
CA PHE A 657 29.17 -35.11 -25.63
C PHE A 657 28.50 -34.65 -26.93
N TYR A 658 27.22 -34.26 -26.89
CA TYR A 658 26.50 -33.86 -28.11
C TYR A 658 27.23 -32.71 -28.82
N GLY A 659 27.49 -32.80 -30.12
CA GLY A 659 28.20 -31.77 -30.87
C GLY A 659 29.73 -31.76 -30.73
N CYS A 660 30.33 -32.68 -29.97
CA CYS A 660 31.80 -32.82 -29.83
C CYS A 660 32.42 -33.53 -31.05
N ASN A 661 32.30 -32.93 -32.24
CA ASN A 661 32.58 -33.59 -33.53
C ASN A 661 34.02 -34.10 -33.70
N LYS A 662 35.00 -33.56 -32.95
CA LYS A 662 36.42 -33.96 -33.01
C LYS A 662 36.81 -34.98 -31.93
N LEU A 663 35.92 -35.31 -31.01
CA LEU A 663 36.22 -36.16 -29.85
C LEU A 663 36.52 -37.60 -30.29
N THR A 664 37.66 -38.11 -29.82
CA THR A 664 38.08 -39.49 -30.05
C THR A 664 38.64 -40.07 -28.75
N GLY A 665 38.09 -41.22 -28.33
CA GLY A 665 38.60 -41.99 -27.19
C GLY A 665 39.99 -42.57 -27.46
N ALA A 666 40.73 -42.89 -26.39
CA ALA A 666 42.14 -43.31 -26.46
C ALA A 666 42.39 -44.56 -27.34
N LYS A 667 41.40 -45.43 -27.50
CA LYS A 667 41.46 -46.65 -28.33
C LYS A 667 40.67 -46.51 -29.63
N GLY A 668 40.39 -45.27 -30.05
CA GLY A 668 39.85 -44.94 -31.37
C GLY A 668 38.33 -44.82 -31.43
N THR A 669 37.61 -44.81 -30.30
CA THR A 669 36.16 -44.57 -30.29
C THR A 669 35.87 -43.15 -30.78
N LYS A 670 35.39 -43.01 -32.01
CA LYS A 670 35.02 -41.72 -32.60
C LYS A 670 33.66 -41.23 -32.09
N TYR A 671 33.49 -39.91 -32.00
CA TYR A 671 32.21 -39.29 -31.73
C TYR A 671 31.10 -39.81 -32.68
N GLY A 672 29.89 -39.94 -32.15
CA GLY A 672 28.67 -40.17 -32.94
C GLY A 672 27.48 -39.48 -32.29
N MET A 673 26.55 -38.96 -33.11
CA MET A 673 25.39 -38.20 -32.63
C MET A 673 24.53 -38.97 -31.62
N TYR A 674 24.35 -40.27 -31.81
CA TYR A 674 23.61 -41.16 -30.89
C TYR A 674 24.51 -41.81 -29.81
N LYS A 675 25.77 -41.39 -29.75
CA LYS A 675 26.78 -41.81 -28.78
C LYS A 675 27.18 -40.63 -27.91
N SER A 676 26.20 -39.87 -27.42
CA SER A 676 26.44 -38.60 -26.72
C SER A 676 26.22 -38.65 -25.21
N ASP A 677 25.58 -39.69 -24.71
CA ASP A 677 25.07 -39.72 -23.33
C ASP A 677 26.06 -40.38 -22.36
N ILE A 678 25.69 -40.43 -21.09
CA ILE A 678 26.48 -40.96 -19.96
C ILE A 678 27.10 -42.33 -20.18
N LYS A 679 26.50 -43.17 -21.02
CA LYS A 679 27.01 -44.51 -21.38
C LYS A 679 28.42 -44.49 -21.97
N TYR A 680 28.87 -43.36 -22.52
CA TYR A 680 30.19 -43.20 -23.12
C TYR A 680 31.17 -42.40 -22.25
N ALA A 681 30.74 -41.95 -21.07
CA ALA A 681 31.53 -41.18 -20.11
C ALA A 681 32.38 -42.08 -19.21
N HIS A 682 33.24 -42.89 -19.82
CA HIS A 682 34.22 -43.74 -19.14
C HIS A 682 35.51 -43.89 -19.98
N ILE A 683 36.54 -44.50 -19.38
CA ILE A 683 37.80 -44.80 -20.08
C ILE A 683 37.54 -45.68 -21.29
N ASP A 684 38.11 -45.30 -22.45
CA ASP A 684 37.88 -46.00 -23.71
C ASP A 684 38.44 -47.43 -23.70
N GLY A 685 37.54 -48.42 -23.76
CA GLY A 685 37.85 -49.83 -23.91
C GLY A 685 38.05 -50.27 -25.36
N GLY A 686 37.88 -49.38 -26.34
CA GLY A 686 37.86 -49.70 -27.76
C GLY A 686 36.52 -50.30 -28.18
N SER A 687 36.51 -51.10 -29.25
CA SER A 687 35.27 -51.65 -29.81
C SER A 687 34.45 -52.53 -28.85
N SER A 688 35.08 -53.13 -27.83
CA SER A 688 34.41 -53.98 -26.83
C SER A 688 33.70 -53.19 -25.74
N ASN A 689 34.14 -51.97 -25.45
CA ASN A 689 33.52 -51.08 -24.45
C ASN A 689 33.83 -49.62 -24.82
N PRO A 690 33.10 -49.03 -25.79
CA PRO A 690 33.44 -47.73 -26.36
C PRO A 690 33.23 -46.60 -25.35
N GLY A 691 34.28 -45.84 -25.05
CA GLY A 691 34.23 -44.66 -24.19
C GLY A 691 35.03 -43.50 -24.78
N TYR A 692 34.87 -42.29 -24.23
CA TYR A 692 35.57 -41.10 -24.74
C TYR A 692 36.77 -40.64 -23.92
N PHE A 693 37.00 -41.20 -22.74
CA PHE A 693 38.10 -40.75 -21.89
C PHE A 693 39.42 -41.46 -22.16
N THR A 694 40.50 -40.69 -21.98
CA THR A 694 41.89 -41.15 -22.03
C THR A 694 42.43 -41.25 -20.60
N GLN A 695 42.96 -42.41 -20.23
CA GLN A 695 43.49 -42.62 -18.88
C GLN A 695 44.82 -41.89 -18.68
N THR A 696 44.93 -41.02 -17.67
CA THR A 696 46.22 -40.45 -17.25
C THR A 696 47.08 -41.52 -16.58
N GLY A 697 48.28 -41.76 -17.13
CA GLY A 697 49.19 -42.81 -16.65
C GLY A 697 49.90 -43.60 -17.76
N PHE A 698 49.54 -43.39 -19.02
CA PHE A 698 50.32 -43.86 -20.18
C PHE A 698 51.03 -42.67 -20.84
N MET A 699 52.18 -42.24 -20.29
CA MET A 699 53.22 -41.75 -21.20
C MET A 699 53.63 -42.96 -22.05
N LYS A 700 53.45 -42.87 -23.36
CA LYS A 700 54.12 -43.77 -24.30
C LYS A 700 55.61 -43.55 -24.12
N ASP A 701 56.28 -44.52 -23.50
CA ASP A 701 57.72 -44.69 -23.71
C ASP A 701 57.96 -44.88 -25.20
N GLY A 702 59.05 -44.26 -25.67
CA GLY A 702 59.36 -44.11 -27.08
C GLY A 702 59.51 -45.41 -27.86
N ASN A 703 59.18 -45.31 -29.14
CA ASN A 703 59.98 -45.77 -30.28
C ASN A 703 59.59 -44.96 -31.51
#